data_AF-A0A4Q2XA29-F1
#
_entry.id   AF-A0A4Q2XA29-F1
#
_cell.length_a   1.000
_cell.length_b   1.000
_cell.length_c   1.000
_cell.angle_alpha   90.00
_cell.angle_beta   90.00
_cell.angle_gamma   90.00
#
_symmetry.space_group_name_H-M   'P 1'
#
loop_
_entity.id
_entity.type
_entity.pdbx_description
1 polymer ?
#
loop_
_entity_poly.entity_id
_entity_poly.type
_entity_poly.pdbx_seq_one_letter_code
_entity_poly.pdbx_strand_id
1 'polypeptide(L)'
;AAGVADWVAAHPAPALSEPARVETLAGFAQWLESYSAASASERTALAAEGLALARERRVEMESLIRNDPRRALAEAVTLDVWQSLPAELRAEVEEPFSAMARYQVLPVCGSNPTGAKRPDAVRLTRIGSQPPLDTHVFGKRLGITSKEKAPVQGIRLGGLAALHEGTFRKLSAEETRTATPTYPLANPHADRDFATGEALGDTPVTALAGGKVFLFANDGNFESFADAVDALDKSPAPQGGSSLVFLPYPANGTGGFNLTEVQGTNRTLESSWTATKKKVLMIRCDFSDKPDSSSAVPVKTEYETLLNGVISNTIRDYSYGKTWIEATVSDQVIRLPQPSTYYAELTEGSSRNTEILDDAKAGFLGANNGFPIGDYQIVGVWFTEIGMWQGGGPYSGLAGGTDLWIQGTKDTGVHVHEFGHNYGILHSSFWQPSENSTDPLDPLGNENPDEEEYGDPFDVMGKGPAPEGVFHSQAKQLLHWLTAGEWVDTTAAGNGIYRLNRIDHPDTTGVRGLRVTKGADDYLWLSYRRLFENKALKAGANIVWERAGFDRSWLIDTTVGSQSGKMDRTDGSLAIGRTLTTGNSHITPLARGGSGADEWLDVRVNTGAFPGNTAPSVTLAGPSTIGVRQTAVFTAQASDPNGDALAYSWDFGQGFTFDNHPTATFAWTIGGTFTVKVTVSDMKGQTAEATKTVAVTGDSNTWSTRANTSVGTFHALAASPNKVIAVGEQYAPSYTGPVATSTDGTNWTATVLGLNEQAYGAIWDGSQFLIAGRDFDPSIAPSGAFVGMILTSPTADAGSWTNRLFTGSRLNGIAYGNGVHIAVGDNGTIRRSTNGGLNWTLIPAITPNRLNSVSYGGGKFVAVGYDYFPVEPPAPGGRYNGNVCVLTSSDGLTWTDTSAAVGFPSNAQDLRYIRWTHDRFLASGWYGTLRTSTDFGASFSTSRVNRENLPAFAYGNGIWFAAGFDHDNGNADIDLVSADGVNWIGLATPALDNRNAAIFFNNTFITAGENHSIRQSSTIAQGTGGFYAWRESNLPNHGPQSTPAGDEDGDGVTNLIEYALGRSPNSGTGNDGPASLPQALVTAGEPELAGRLVLQASLPEPAAPDVVHVIEGSSTLTGSWTTLATKTGAGSWIWNAGGTSRIVTSAPSSGRVTVKVGDSVTIADGPARFLRLRAHVNP
;
A
#
# COMPACT_ATOMS: atom_id res chain seq x y z
N ALA A 1 14.60 -13.24 48.50
CA ALA A 1 14.67 -12.89 47.06
C ALA A 1 13.92 -13.90 46.18
N ALA A 2 14.11 -15.22 46.32
CA ALA A 2 13.43 -16.22 45.49
C ALA A 2 11.96 -16.55 45.87
N GLY A 3 11.48 -16.17 47.06
CA GLY A 3 10.13 -16.55 47.54
C GLY A 3 8.98 -15.57 47.22
N VAL A 4 9.28 -14.36 46.71
CA VAL A 4 8.24 -13.34 46.44
C VAL A 4 7.75 -13.42 44.99
N ALA A 5 8.61 -13.80 44.04
CA ALA A 5 8.25 -14.00 42.63
C ALA A 5 7.28 -15.17 42.44
N ASP A 6 7.51 -16.30 43.14
CA ASP A 6 6.62 -17.47 43.07
C ASP A 6 5.26 -17.23 43.74
N TRP A 7 5.17 -16.31 44.71
CA TRP A 7 3.90 -15.98 45.38
C TRP A 7 2.98 -15.13 44.48
N VAL A 8 3.55 -14.17 43.73
CA VAL A 8 2.82 -13.32 42.77
C VAL A 8 2.37 -14.10 41.55
N ALA A 9 3.18 -15.05 41.05
CA ALA A 9 2.82 -15.90 39.91
C ALA A 9 1.72 -16.93 40.26
N ALA A 10 1.65 -17.41 41.51
CA ALA A 10 0.63 -18.36 41.96
C ALA A 10 -0.68 -17.69 42.41
N HIS A 11 -0.71 -16.36 42.58
CA HIS A 11 -1.89 -15.60 43.01
C HIS A 11 -2.04 -14.34 42.14
N PRO A 12 -2.57 -14.43 40.90
CA PRO A 12 -3.00 -13.23 40.20
C PRO A 12 -4.08 -12.58 41.08
N ALA A 13 -3.75 -11.44 41.69
CA ALA A 13 -4.72 -10.70 42.46
C ALA A 13 -5.91 -10.41 41.53
N PRO A 14 -7.15 -10.82 41.89
CA PRO A 14 -8.30 -10.46 41.08
C PRO A 14 -8.35 -8.94 40.97
N ALA A 15 -8.61 -8.43 39.77
CA ALA A 15 -8.77 -7.00 39.56
C ALA A 15 -9.76 -6.45 40.59
N LEU A 16 -9.29 -5.60 41.50
CA LEU A 16 -10.13 -4.98 42.50
C LEU A 16 -11.23 -4.17 41.79
N SER A 17 -12.46 -4.25 42.30
CA SER A 17 -13.54 -3.38 41.86
C SER A 17 -13.19 -1.93 42.18
N GLU A 18 -13.68 -0.96 41.41
CA GLU A 18 -13.36 0.46 41.65
C GLU A 18 -13.62 0.95 43.09
N PRO A 19 -14.71 0.53 43.77
CA PRO A 19 -14.88 0.86 45.19
C PRO A 19 -13.73 0.37 46.08
N ALA A 20 -13.19 -0.83 45.83
CA ALA A 20 -12.09 -1.40 46.61
C ALA A 20 -10.74 -0.73 46.29
N ARG A 21 -10.53 -0.27 45.04
CA ARG A 21 -9.34 0.51 44.65
C ARG A 21 -9.30 1.86 45.38
N VAL A 22 -10.43 2.57 45.39
CA VAL A 22 -10.58 3.85 46.09
C VAL A 22 -10.33 3.69 47.59
N GLU A 23 -10.86 2.63 48.19
CA GLU A 23 -10.64 2.32 49.61
C GLU A 23 -9.16 2.08 49.94
N THR A 24 -8.44 1.36 49.07
CA THR A 24 -7.00 1.07 49.22
C THR A 24 -6.15 2.35 49.19
N LEU A 25 -6.39 3.22 48.21
CA LEU A 25 -5.67 4.49 48.09
C LEU A 25 -5.98 5.43 49.26
N ALA A 26 -7.25 5.50 49.68
CA ALA A 26 -7.70 6.31 50.80
C ALA A 26 -7.10 5.84 52.14
N GLY A 27 -7.00 4.52 52.36
CA GLY A 27 -6.42 3.95 53.58
C GLY A 27 -4.97 4.38 53.82
N PHE A 28 -4.13 4.35 52.77
CA PHE A 28 -2.76 4.84 52.87
C PHE A 28 -2.69 6.36 53.09
N ALA A 29 -3.52 7.15 52.42
CA ALA A 29 -3.57 8.61 52.60
C ALA A 29 -3.95 8.99 54.05
N GLN A 30 -4.94 8.30 54.62
CA GLN A 30 -5.40 8.54 55.99
C GLN A 30 -4.37 8.12 57.04
N TRP A 31 -3.67 7.01 56.80
CA TRP A 31 -2.50 6.62 57.58
C TRP A 31 -1.39 7.67 57.50
N LEU A 32 -1.11 8.20 56.30
CA LEU A 32 -0.05 9.18 56.08
C LEU A 32 -0.29 10.49 56.83
N GLU A 33 -1.54 10.96 56.89
CA GLU A 33 -1.94 12.12 57.72
C GLU A 33 -1.64 11.86 59.20
N SER A 34 -2.06 10.68 59.69
CA SER A 34 -1.84 10.26 61.08
C SER A 34 -0.34 10.12 61.41
N TYR A 35 0.44 9.53 60.50
CA TYR A 35 1.87 9.36 60.62
C TYR A 35 2.62 10.69 60.65
N SER A 36 2.21 11.63 59.80
CA SER A 36 2.82 12.96 59.70
C SER A 36 2.60 13.77 60.98
N ALA A 37 1.42 13.65 61.60
CA ALA A 37 1.08 14.31 62.87
C ALA A 37 1.66 13.63 64.13
N ALA A 38 2.07 12.37 64.03
CA ALA A 38 2.53 11.55 65.15
C ALA A 38 3.95 11.92 65.67
N SER A 39 4.18 11.70 66.97
CA SER A 39 5.50 11.78 67.60
C SER A 39 6.43 10.64 67.19
N ALA A 40 7.73 10.73 67.48
CA ALA A 40 8.72 9.71 67.09
C ALA A 40 8.40 8.30 67.64
N SER A 41 7.88 8.19 68.87
CA SER A 41 7.45 6.92 69.45
C SER A 41 6.18 6.36 68.81
N GLU A 42 5.23 7.22 68.44
CA GLU A 42 3.98 6.83 67.77
C GLU A 42 4.22 6.41 66.32
N ARG A 43 5.13 7.07 65.60
CA ARG A 43 5.57 6.67 64.26
C ARG A 43 6.18 5.27 64.23
N THR A 44 6.86 4.86 65.30
CA THR A 44 7.41 3.51 65.43
C THR A 44 6.29 2.46 65.55
N ALA A 45 5.20 2.80 66.26
CA ALA A 45 4.03 1.92 66.39
C ALA A 45 3.21 1.82 65.09
N LEU A 46 3.16 2.90 64.29
CA LEU A 46 2.43 2.97 63.01
C LEU A 46 3.19 2.37 61.82
N ALA A 47 4.47 2.01 61.98
CA ALA A 47 5.34 1.60 60.87
C ALA A 47 4.91 0.27 60.21
N ALA A 48 4.46 -0.71 61.01
CA ALA A 48 4.04 -2.02 60.47
C ALA A 48 2.73 -1.94 59.68
N GLU A 49 1.77 -1.14 60.16
CA GLU A 49 0.52 -0.85 59.47
C GLU A 49 0.78 -0.07 58.17
N GLY A 50 1.64 0.95 58.24
CA GLY A 50 2.04 1.73 57.07
C GLY A 50 2.70 0.89 55.98
N LEU A 51 3.54 -0.09 56.36
CA LEU A 51 4.20 -0.96 55.39
C LEU A 51 3.21 -1.91 54.69
N ALA A 52 2.18 -2.38 55.41
CA ALA A 52 1.11 -3.17 54.81
C ALA A 52 0.30 -2.35 53.81
N LEU A 53 -0.14 -1.15 54.22
CA LEU A 53 -0.88 -0.23 53.34
C LEU A 53 -0.05 0.24 52.14
N ALA A 54 1.26 0.47 52.31
CA ALA A 54 2.16 0.83 51.22
C ALA A 54 2.27 -0.28 50.17
N ARG A 55 2.29 -1.56 50.59
CA ARG A 55 2.31 -2.70 49.67
C ARG A 55 1.00 -2.90 48.92
N GLU A 56 -0.13 -2.64 49.58
CA GLU A 56 -1.44 -2.64 48.91
C GLU A 56 -1.54 -1.49 47.90
N ARG A 57 -1.12 -0.29 48.30
CA ARG A 57 -0.99 0.88 47.43
C ARG A 57 -0.10 0.60 46.22
N ARG A 58 1.03 -0.09 46.41
CA ARG A 58 1.98 -0.41 45.34
C ARG A 58 1.30 -1.09 44.16
N VAL A 59 0.52 -2.15 44.43
CA VAL A 59 -0.17 -2.93 43.40
C VAL A 59 -1.14 -2.05 42.63
N GLU A 60 -1.87 -1.18 43.34
CA GLU A 60 -2.82 -0.27 42.71
C GLU A 60 -2.13 0.84 41.90
N MET A 61 -1.06 1.42 42.41
CA MET A 61 -0.29 2.45 41.71
C MET A 61 0.40 1.89 40.46
N GLU A 62 0.96 0.68 40.51
CA GLU A 62 1.48 -0.01 39.31
C GLU A 62 0.36 -0.24 38.28
N SER A 63 -0.87 -0.56 38.71
CA SER A 63 -2.05 -0.67 37.85
C SER A 63 -2.46 0.66 37.23
N LEU A 64 -2.50 1.74 38.04
CA LEU A 64 -2.84 3.08 37.58
C LEU A 64 -1.79 3.62 36.61
N ILE A 65 -0.50 3.44 36.87
CA ILE A 65 0.55 3.86 35.93
C ILE A 65 0.30 3.26 34.54
N ARG A 66 -0.04 1.98 34.47
CA ARG A 66 -0.27 1.29 33.17
C ARG A 66 -1.55 1.75 32.47
N ASN A 67 -2.63 1.97 33.22
CA ASN A 67 -3.98 2.12 32.65
C ASN A 67 -4.52 3.56 32.66
N ASP A 68 -4.10 4.39 33.61
CA ASP A 68 -4.49 5.80 33.76
C ASP A 68 -3.34 6.61 34.39
N PRO A 69 -2.26 6.89 33.61
CA PRO A 69 -1.10 7.62 34.12
C PRO A 69 -1.44 9.04 34.59
N ARG A 70 -2.54 9.63 34.10
CA ARG A 70 -3.03 10.93 34.59
C ARG A 70 -3.53 10.82 36.02
N ARG A 71 -4.37 9.82 36.32
CA ARG A 71 -4.82 9.55 37.70
C ARG A 71 -3.68 9.10 38.60
N ALA A 72 -2.75 8.29 38.10
CA ALA A 72 -1.55 7.89 38.85
C ALA A 72 -0.76 9.09 39.37
N LEU A 73 -0.55 10.12 38.53
CA LEU A 73 0.13 11.35 38.95
C LEU A 73 -0.70 12.20 39.92
N ALA A 74 -2.02 12.20 39.79
CA ALA A 74 -2.90 12.94 40.69
C ALA A 74 -2.93 12.32 42.10
N GLU A 75 -2.83 11.00 42.20
CA GLU A 75 -2.81 10.25 43.45
C GLU A 75 -1.42 10.18 44.10
N ALA A 76 -0.36 10.52 43.36
CA ALA A 76 1.02 10.36 43.78
C ALA A 76 1.37 11.13 45.07
N VAL A 77 2.22 10.54 45.91
CA VAL A 77 2.86 11.27 47.01
C VAL A 77 3.75 12.39 46.48
N THR A 78 3.72 13.55 47.13
CA THR A 78 4.58 14.68 46.75
C THR A 78 6.04 14.43 47.15
N LEU A 79 6.98 15.18 46.56
CA LEU A 79 8.42 14.99 46.80
C LEU A 79 8.80 15.18 48.27
N ASP A 80 8.19 16.15 48.96
CA ASP A 80 8.41 16.43 50.37
C ASP A 80 7.91 15.29 51.28
N VAL A 81 6.72 14.76 50.98
CA VAL A 81 6.18 13.58 51.64
C VAL A 81 7.10 12.39 51.45
N TRP A 82 7.49 12.09 50.21
CA TRP A 82 8.35 10.95 49.90
C TRP A 82 9.69 11.01 50.64
N GLN A 83 10.34 12.18 50.69
CA GLN A 83 11.61 12.36 51.43
C GLN A 83 11.45 12.22 52.95
N SER A 84 10.27 12.49 53.49
CA SER A 84 9.98 12.34 54.93
C SER A 84 9.76 10.89 55.38
N LEU A 85 9.49 9.97 54.43
CA LEU A 85 9.20 8.56 54.72
C LEU A 85 10.47 7.77 55.10
N PRO A 86 10.35 6.79 56.03
CA PRO A 86 11.40 5.80 56.28
C PRO A 86 11.82 5.04 55.01
N ALA A 87 13.08 4.60 54.96
CA ALA A 87 13.64 3.91 53.79
C ALA A 87 12.86 2.66 53.36
N GLU A 88 12.30 1.92 54.32
CA GLU A 88 11.51 0.71 54.08
C GLU A 88 10.17 1.01 53.37
N LEU A 89 9.56 2.17 53.64
CA LEU A 89 8.33 2.62 52.99
C LEU A 89 8.61 3.22 51.61
N ARG A 90 9.71 3.96 51.46
CA ARG A 90 10.13 4.54 50.16
C ARG A 90 10.37 3.48 49.08
N ALA A 91 10.69 2.24 49.46
CA ALA A 91 10.85 1.13 48.52
C ALA A 91 9.52 0.58 47.97
N GLU A 92 8.41 0.86 48.65
CA GLU A 92 7.08 0.33 48.34
C GLU A 92 6.14 1.37 47.71
N VAL A 93 6.43 2.67 47.85
CA VAL A 93 5.65 3.76 47.25
C VAL A 93 6.37 4.39 46.06
N GLU A 94 5.59 5.01 45.18
CA GLU A 94 6.08 5.70 43.98
C GLU A 94 7.05 6.85 44.32
N GLU A 95 8.18 6.91 43.61
CA GLU A 95 9.20 7.96 43.78
C GLU A 95 8.97 9.08 42.76
N PRO A 96 8.68 10.32 43.22
CA PRO A 96 8.68 11.49 42.35
C PRO A 96 10.10 11.79 41.87
N PHE A 97 10.27 12.00 40.57
CA PHE A 97 11.58 12.29 40.00
C PHE A 97 11.54 13.41 38.96
N SER A 98 12.70 14.06 38.77
CA SER A 98 12.96 14.95 37.64
C SER A 98 14.39 14.75 37.16
N ALA A 99 14.56 14.44 35.87
CA ALA A 99 15.86 14.16 35.29
C ALA A 99 15.89 14.45 33.78
N MET A 100 17.11 14.58 33.24
CA MET A 100 17.32 14.38 31.80
C MET A 100 17.46 12.88 31.54
N ALA A 101 16.67 12.36 30.60
CA ALA A 101 16.65 10.94 30.27
C ALA A 101 16.69 10.70 28.76
N ARG A 102 17.15 9.53 28.33
CA ARG A 102 16.88 9.03 26.99
C ARG A 102 15.43 8.56 26.97
N TYR A 103 14.62 9.09 26.05
CA TYR A 103 13.21 8.75 25.90
C TYR A 103 13.03 8.07 24.55
N GLN A 104 12.76 6.77 24.55
CA GLN A 104 12.59 5.98 23.33
C GLN A 104 11.11 5.71 23.12
N VAL A 105 10.68 5.80 21.87
CA VAL A 105 9.34 5.46 21.40
C VAL A 105 9.51 4.35 20.38
N LEU A 106 8.99 3.18 20.71
CA LEU A 106 9.11 1.95 19.95
C LEU A 106 7.69 1.55 19.52
N PRO A 107 7.36 1.64 18.23
CA PRO A 107 6.05 1.23 17.70
C PRO A 107 5.82 -0.26 17.96
N VAL A 108 4.56 -0.64 18.23
CA VAL A 108 4.23 -2.03 18.58
C VAL A 108 2.94 -2.49 17.96
N CYS A 109 2.86 -3.79 17.64
CA CYS A 109 1.64 -4.38 17.09
C CYS A 109 0.60 -4.64 18.20
N GLY A 110 -0.58 -4.05 18.07
CA GLY A 110 -1.76 -4.27 18.89
C GLY A 110 -2.61 -5.44 18.40
N SER A 111 -2.35 -6.64 18.93
CA SER A 111 -3.44 -7.60 19.16
C SER A 111 -3.24 -8.26 20.52
N ASN A 112 -4.30 -8.31 21.32
CA ASN A 112 -4.28 -9.00 22.61
C ASN A 112 -5.52 -9.89 22.74
N PRO A 113 -5.37 -11.20 23.03
CA PRO A 113 -6.49 -12.08 23.34
C PRO A 113 -7.27 -11.75 24.63
N THR A 114 -6.86 -10.72 25.41
CA THR A 114 -7.48 -10.42 26.73
C THR A 114 -8.33 -9.13 26.79
N GLY A 115 -8.59 -8.44 25.68
CA GLY A 115 -9.58 -7.33 25.63
C GLY A 115 -9.19 -5.99 26.29
N ALA A 116 -7.96 -5.80 26.76
CA ALA A 116 -7.48 -4.50 27.26
C ALA A 116 -6.81 -3.67 26.15
N LYS A 117 -7.07 -2.35 26.11
CA LYS A 117 -6.46 -1.38 25.16
C LYS A 117 -4.92 -1.39 25.32
N ARG A 118 -4.17 -1.67 24.26
CA ARG A 118 -2.70 -1.51 24.22
C ARG A 118 -2.31 -0.22 23.48
N PRO A 119 -1.19 0.42 23.85
CA PRO A 119 -0.74 1.67 23.24
C PRO A 119 -0.13 1.42 21.85
N ASP A 120 -0.24 2.40 20.94
CA ASP A 120 0.36 2.37 19.58
C ASP A 120 1.90 2.29 19.59
N ALA A 121 2.52 2.59 20.74
CA ALA A 121 3.95 2.48 20.95
C ALA A 121 4.26 2.22 22.43
N VAL A 122 5.27 1.39 22.68
CA VAL A 122 5.92 1.27 23.98
C VAL A 122 6.93 2.41 24.12
N ARG A 123 6.96 3.03 25.31
CA ARG A 123 7.86 4.14 25.61
C ARG A 123 8.81 3.72 26.71
N LEU A 124 10.10 3.97 26.53
CA LEU A 124 11.14 3.62 27.49
C LEU A 124 11.88 4.87 27.94
N THR A 125 12.05 5.04 29.25
CA THR A 125 12.81 6.14 29.83
C THR A 125 14.04 5.61 30.52
N ARG A 126 15.24 5.97 30.03
CA ARG A 126 16.52 5.59 30.63
C ARG A 126 17.21 6.79 31.27
N ILE A 127 17.36 6.75 32.60
CA ILE A 127 18.00 7.82 33.38
C ILE A 127 19.46 7.41 33.68
N GLY A 128 20.41 8.07 33.02
CA GLY A 128 21.83 7.73 33.16
C GLY A 128 22.11 6.29 32.74
N SER A 129 22.87 5.55 33.56
CA SER A 129 23.22 4.14 33.31
C SER A 129 22.21 3.14 33.89
N GLN A 130 21.09 3.60 34.44
CA GLN A 130 20.08 2.72 35.03
C GLN A 130 19.38 1.89 33.94
N PRO A 131 18.75 0.75 34.31
CA PRO A 131 17.83 0.05 33.43
C PRO A 131 16.70 0.98 32.93
N PRO A 132 16.19 0.77 31.70
CA PRO A 132 15.07 1.54 31.19
C PRO A 132 13.80 1.28 32.01
N LEU A 133 12.98 2.32 32.18
CA LEU A 133 11.65 2.24 32.79
C LEU A 133 10.57 2.13 31.70
N ASP A 134 9.62 1.22 31.88
CA ASP A 134 8.43 1.13 31.03
C ASP A 134 7.51 2.33 31.32
N THR A 135 7.35 3.20 30.34
CA THR A 135 6.87 4.58 30.52
C THR A 135 5.49 4.76 29.94
N HIS A 136 4.57 5.26 30.76
CA HIS A 136 3.20 5.56 30.39
C HIS A 136 2.95 7.07 30.41
N VAL A 137 2.29 7.56 29.36
CA VAL A 137 2.10 8.99 29.11
C VAL A 137 0.66 9.28 28.70
N PHE A 138 0.30 10.57 28.72
CA PHE A 138 -1.00 11.08 28.26
C PHE A 138 -0.82 12.51 27.72
N GLY A 139 -1.87 13.03 27.10
CA GLY A 139 -1.92 14.42 26.65
C GLY A 139 -0.83 14.74 25.61
N LYS A 140 -0.15 15.88 25.78
CA LYS A 140 0.85 16.39 24.82
C LYS A 140 2.03 15.44 24.58
N ARG A 141 2.30 14.47 25.46
CA ARG A 141 3.39 13.49 25.29
C ARG A 141 3.08 12.30 24.39
N LEU A 142 1.82 12.10 23.99
CA LEU A 142 1.47 11.01 23.08
C LEU A 142 2.24 11.18 21.75
N GLY A 143 2.15 12.35 21.11
CA GLY A 143 2.81 12.64 19.82
C GLY A 143 4.28 13.06 19.85
N ILE A 144 5.04 12.70 20.88
CA ILE A 144 6.48 12.97 20.95
C ILE A 144 7.24 11.76 20.41
N THR A 145 8.18 11.98 19.48
CA THR A 145 9.07 10.94 18.94
C THR A 145 10.26 10.66 19.87
N SER A 146 11.07 9.63 19.57
CA SER A 146 12.28 9.34 20.35
C SER A 146 13.21 10.55 20.51
N LYS A 147 13.81 10.69 21.70
CA LYS A 147 14.75 11.75 22.08
C LYS A 147 15.95 11.16 22.81
N GLU A 148 17.15 11.48 22.35
CA GLU A 148 18.40 11.07 23.00
C GLU A 148 18.56 11.71 24.37
N LYS A 149 17.96 12.88 24.55
CA LYS A 149 17.90 13.60 25.81
C LYS A 149 16.57 14.31 25.88
N ALA A 150 15.76 14.02 26.88
CA ALA A 150 14.49 14.67 27.15
C ALA A 150 14.39 15.02 28.64
N PRO A 151 13.92 16.22 29.00
CA PRO A 151 13.54 16.55 30.36
C PRO A 151 12.25 15.78 30.72
N VAL A 152 12.38 14.87 31.69
CA VAL A 152 11.28 14.03 32.18
C VAL A 152 11.03 14.26 33.66
N GLN A 153 9.76 14.23 34.03
CA GLN A 153 9.25 14.53 35.37
C GLN A 153 8.00 13.68 35.58
N GLY A 154 7.89 13.05 36.74
CA GLY A 154 6.78 12.17 37.04
C GLY A 154 7.08 11.27 38.23
N ILE A 155 6.49 10.09 38.22
CA ILE A 155 6.68 9.08 39.26
C ILE A 155 7.23 7.79 38.69
N ARG A 156 8.03 7.07 39.47
CA ARG A 156 8.50 5.72 39.13
C ARG A 156 8.22 4.71 40.23
N LEU A 157 7.83 3.51 39.86
CA LEU A 157 7.53 2.41 40.78
C LEU A 157 7.65 1.07 40.06
N GLY A 158 8.36 0.09 40.64
CA GLY A 158 8.38 -1.28 40.10
C GLY A 158 8.91 -1.43 38.67
N GLY A 159 9.80 -0.54 38.21
CA GLY A 159 10.26 -0.52 36.82
C GLY A 159 9.35 0.23 35.85
N LEU A 160 8.23 0.76 36.33
CA LEU A 160 7.30 1.60 35.58
C LEU A 160 7.57 3.09 35.83
N ALA A 161 7.14 3.93 34.90
CA ALA A 161 7.08 5.38 35.06
C ALA A 161 5.78 5.95 34.49
N ALA A 162 5.18 6.93 35.18
CA ALA A 162 4.15 7.80 34.62
C ALA A 162 4.74 9.22 34.50
N LEU A 163 4.64 9.84 33.32
CA LEU A 163 5.17 11.19 33.07
C LEU A 163 4.06 12.24 32.96
N HIS A 164 4.34 13.44 33.46
CA HIS A 164 3.47 14.61 33.24
C HIS A 164 3.36 14.93 31.74
N GLU A 165 2.24 15.47 31.29
CA GLU A 165 2.03 15.76 29.85
C GLU A 165 2.94 16.88 29.29
N GLY A 166 3.41 17.80 30.13
CA GLY A 166 4.30 18.89 29.73
C GLY A 166 5.76 18.67 30.14
N THR A 167 6.63 19.52 29.61
CA THR A 167 8.06 19.61 29.96
C THR A 167 8.26 20.16 31.37
N PHE A 168 7.44 21.13 31.77
CA PHE A 168 7.56 21.80 33.05
C PHE A 168 6.43 21.38 33.99
N ARG A 169 6.78 21.08 35.24
CA ARG A 169 5.82 20.88 36.32
C ARG A 169 5.86 22.09 37.26
N LYS A 170 4.76 22.84 37.34
CA LYS A 170 4.57 23.89 38.35
C LYS A 170 4.52 23.26 39.74
N LEU A 171 5.23 23.84 40.72
CA LEU A 171 5.33 23.33 42.09
C LEU A 171 4.41 24.08 43.05
N SER A 172 3.91 23.40 44.08
CA SER A 172 3.30 24.05 45.25
C SER A 172 4.34 24.79 46.10
N ALA A 173 3.88 25.58 47.09
CA ALA A 173 4.78 26.28 48.01
C ALA A 173 5.61 25.29 48.87
N GLU A 174 4.98 24.18 49.29
CA GLU A 174 5.59 23.11 50.06
C GLU A 174 6.64 22.36 49.24
N GLU A 175 6.31 21.97 48.01
CA GLU A 175 7.26 21.30 47.12
C GLU A 175 8.42 22.23 46.72
N THR A 176 8.16 23.53 46.56
CA THR A 176 9.18 24.54 46.27
C THR A 176 10.24 24.59 47.37
N ARG A 177 9.84 24.52 48.65
CA ARG A 177 10.75 24.49 49.80
C ARG A 177 11.69 23.28 49.77
N THR A 178 11.21 22.14 49.28
CA THR A 178 11.97 20.89 49.20
C THR A 178 12.81 20.79 47.92
N ALA A 179 12.27 21.24 46.79
CA ALA A 179 12.92 21.13 45.49
C ALA A 179 14.11 22.10 45.34
N THR A 180 14.00 23.32 45.86
CA THR A 180 15.04 24.37 45.74
C THR A 180 16.41 23.96 46.31
N PRO A 181 16.52 23.33 47.50
CA PRO A 181 17.79 22.81 47.98
C PRO A 181 18.21 21.49 47.32
N THR A 182 17.28 20.74 46.72
CA THR A 182 17.55 19.43 46.10
C THR A 182 18.10 19.56 44.68
N TYR A 183 17.59 20.51 43.90
CA TYR A 183 17.90 20.68 42.49
C TYR A 183 18.56 22.03 42.23
N PRO A 184 19.56 22.11 41.33
CA PRO A 184 20.19 23.36 40.97
C PRO A 184 19.22 24.33 40.29
N LEU A 185 19.37 25.63 40.58
CA LEU A 185 18.66 26.71 39.91
C LEU A 185 19.11 26.82 38.45
N ALA A 186 18.16 26.85 37.52
CA ALA A 186 18.41 27.05 36.09
C ALA A 186 18.61 28.53 35.71
N ASN A 187 17.99 29.45 36.46
CA ASN A 187 18.09 30.89 36.21
C ASN A 187 19.54 31.35 36.36
N PRO A 188 20.11 32.05 35.35
CA PRO A 188 21.45 32.63 35.46
C PRO A 188 21.51 33.76 36.50
N HIS A 189 20.36 34.41 36.75
CA HIS A 189 20.18 35.44 37.76
C HIS A 189 19.02 35.03 38.68
N ALA A 190 19.29 34.88 39.98
CA ALA A 190 18.32 34.39 40.95
C ALA A 190 17.18 35.38 41.26
N ASP A 191 17.32 36.63 40.86
CA ASP A 191 16.35 37.72 41.02
C ASP A 191 15.55 38.02 39.73
N ARG A 192 15.72 37.21 38.67
CA ARG A 192 15.11 37.46 37.34
C ARG A 192 14.30 36.29 36.82
N ASP A 193 13.23 36.60 36.09
CA ASP A 193 12.40 35.66 35.33
C ASP A 193 13.26 34.93 34.28
N PHE A 194 13.14 33.61 34.22
CA PHE A 194 13.93 32.79 33.30
C PHE A 194 13.68 33.14 31.83
N ALA A 195 12.42 33.33 31.46
CA ALA A 195 11.97 33.56 30.08
C ALA A 195 12.16 35.01 29.65
N THR A 196 11.73 35.98 30.47
CA THR A 196 11.66 37.40 30.06
C THR A 196 12.83 38.25 30.55
N GLY A 197 13.48 37.86 31.65
CA GLY A 197 14.52 38.66 32.32
C GLY A 197 13.96 39.77 33.23
N GLU A 198 12.64 39.82 33.42
CA GLU A 198 11.98 40.77 34.34
C GLU A 198 12.35 40.46 35.80
N ALA A 199 12.24 41.46 36.69
CA ALA A 199 12.50 41.24 38.11
C ALA A 199 11.45 40.30 38.73
N LEU A 200 11.89 39.35 39.56
CA LEU A 200 10.99 38.50 40.33
C LEU A 200 10.34 39.28 41.48
N GLY A 201 9.05 39.01 41.74
CA GLY A 201 8.35 39.49 42.93
C GLY A 201 8.62 38.61 44.16
N ASP A 202 7.97 38.92 45.29
CA ASP A 202 8.15 38.22 46.57
C ASP A 202 7.69 36.74 46.52
N THR A 203 6.79 36.40 45.60
CA THR A 203 6.25 35.04 45.41
C THR A 203 6.35 34.62 43.94
N PRO A 204 7.54 34.24 43.46
CA PRO A 204 7.72 33.82 42.07
C PRO A 204 7.08 32.45 41.80
N VAL A 205 6.69 32.22 40.55
CA VAL A 205 6.24 30.91 40.09
C VAL A 205 7.45 29.98 39.98
N THR A 206 7.40 28.85 40.67
CA THR A 206 8.48 27.85 40.65
C THR A 206 8.06 26.63 39.83
N ALA A 207 8.92 26.21 38.90
CA ALA A 207 8.71 25.01 38.10
C ALA A 207 9.93 24.08 38.14
N LEU A 208 9.68 22.78 38.00
CA LEU A 208 10.70 21.73 37.95
C LEU A 208 10.74 21.14 36.54
N ALA A 209 11.93 21.06 35.95
CA ALA A 209 12.13 20.33 34.71
C ALA A 209 13.56 19.79 34.58
N GLY A 210 13.71 18.57 34.05
CA GLY A 210 15.03 18.00 33.72
C GLY A 210 16.05 17.95 34.87
N GLY A 211 15.59 17.90 36.13
CA GLY A 211 16.43 17.96 37.32
C GLY A 211 16.93 19.38 37.68
N LYS A 212 16.24 20.44 37.23
CA LYS A 212 16.52 21.84 37.59
C LYS A 212 15.25 22.58 38.00
N VAL A 213 15.43 23.59 38.85
CA VAL A 213 14.36 24.52 39.26
C VAL A 213 14.41 25.79 38.40
N PHE A 214 13.25 26.27 37.97
CA PHE A 214 13.06 27.47 37.15
C PHE A 214 12.15 28.45 37.89
N LEU A 215 12.49 29.74 37.84
CA LEU A 215 11.70 30.82 38.43
C LEU A 215 11.13 31.74 37.35
N PHE A 216 9.84 32.05 37.47
CA PHE A 216 9.11 32.97 36.60
C PHE A 216 8.40 34.04 37.44
N ALA A 217 8.25 35.24 36.88
CA ALA A 217 7.64 36.39 37.56
C ALA A 217 6.13 36.22 37.73
N ASN A 218 5.45 35.55 36.80
CA ASN A 218 4.01 35.32 36.82
C ASN A 218 3.60 34.09 35.98
N ASP A 219 2.32 33.70 36.09
CA ASP A 219 1.78 32.53 35.41
C ASP A 219 1.76 32.67 33.87
N GLY A 220 1.50 33.87 33.34
CA GLY A 220 1.47 34.09 31.89
C GLY A 220 2.85 33.90 31.24
N ASN A 221 3.92 34.35 31.91
CA ASN A 221 5.30 34.10 31.48
C ASN A 221 5.63 32.61 31.50
N PHE A 222 5.22 31.90 32.56
CA PHE A 222 5.41 30.45 32.69
C PHE A 222 4.67 29.67 31.59
N GLU A 223 3.36 29.89 31.42
CA GLU A 223 2.52 29.16 30.47
C GLU A 223 2.99 29.36 29.03
N SER A 224 3.24 30.62 28.64
CA SER A 224 3.73 30.95 27.29
C SER A 224 5.08 30.28 26.99
N PHE A 225 5.98 30.24 27.98
CA PHE A 225 7.28 29.61 27.82
C PHE A 225 7.16 28.08 27.79
N ALA A 226 6.37 27.49 28.69
CA ALA A 226 6.15 26.05 28.76
C ALA A 226 5.52 25.52 27.47
N ASP A 227 4.48 26.17 26.95
CA ASP A 227 3.84 25.79 25.68
C ASP A 227 4.81 25.87 24.50
N ALA A 228 5.62 26.93 24.46
CA ALA A 228 6.58 27.11 23.38
C ALA A 228 7.74 26.10 23.45
N VAL A 229 8.09 25.60 24.64
CA VAL A 229 9.08 24.52 24.83
C VAL A 229 8.46 23.15 24.52
N ASP A 230 7.23 22.87 24.95
CA ASP A 230 6.51 21.65 24.61
C ASP A 230 6.36 21.49 23.08
N ALA A 231 6.16 22.61 22.37
CA ALA A 231 6.11 22.61 20.90
C ALA A 231 7.43 22.18 20.25
N LEU A 232 8.58 22.33 20.91
CA LEU A 232 9.87 21.88 20.37
C LEU A 232 9.94 20.34 20.30
N ASP A 233 9.31 19.63 21.24
CA ASP A 233 9.37 18.18 21.35
C ASP A 233 8.62 17.44 20.23
N LYS A 234 7.77 18.15 19.48
CA LYS A 234 7.16 17.66 18.23
C LYS A 234 8.18 17.42 17.11
N SER A 235 9.39 17.96 17.23
CA SER A 235 10.46 17.71 16.25
C SER A 235 10.76 16.21 16.14
N PRO A 236 10.90 15.65 14.93
CA PRO A 236 11.29 14.26 14.73
C PRO A 236 12.76 13.99 15.05
N ALA A 237 13.60 15.04 15.22
CA ALA A 237 15.02 14.85 15.49
C ALA A 237 15.28 14.27 16.89
N PRO A 238 16.07 13.19 17.02
CA PRO A 238 16.42 12.62 18.33
C PRO A 238 17.23 13.57 19.22
N GLN A 239 18.05 14.44 18.63
CA GLN A 239 18.88 15.41 19.37
C GLN A 239 18.17 16.76 19.59
N GLY A 240 16.96 16.94 19.06
CA GLY A 240 16.19 18.18 19.18
C GLY A 240 15.33 18.24 20.44
N GLY A 241 14.31 19.09 20.38
CA GLY A 241 13.27 19.21 21.40
C GLY A 241 13.62 20.15 22.55
N SER A 242 12.89 19.97 23.64
CA SER A 242 12.99 20.73 24.88
C SER A 242 14.34 20.59 25.58
N SER A 243 15.12 19.57 25.21
CA SER A 243 16.48 19.36 25.68
C SER A 243 17.43 20.54 25.40
N LEU A 244 17.14 21.29 24.34
CA LEU A 244 17.91 22.48 23.94
C LEU A 244 17.82 23.61 24.97
N VAL A 245 16.77 23.64 25.81
CA VAL A 245 16.64 24.61 26.91
C VAL A 245 17.69 24.38 28.00
N PHE A 246 18.30 23.21 28.04
CA PHE A 246 19.29 22.80 29.04
C PHE A 246 20.74 22.97 28.57
N LEU A 247 20.96 23.48 27.36
CA LEU A 247 22.27 23.90 26.84
C LEU A 247 22.74 25.20 27.53
N PRO A 248 23.99 25.66 27.33
CA PRO A 248 24.46 26.93 27.90
C PRO A 248 23.47 28.08 27.61
N TYR A 249 23.12 28.84 28.65
CA TYR A 249 22.03 29.83 28.61
C TYR A 249 22.28 30.92 27.55
N PRO A 250 21.46 31.00 26.49
CA PRO A 250 21.54 32.07 25.51
C PRO A 250 20.68 33.24 26.00
N ALA A 251 21.31 34.31 26.50
CA ALA A 251 20.59 35.49 26.96
C ALA A 251 20.06 36.32 25.77
N ASN A 252 18.82 36.78 25.86
CA ASN A 252 18.25 37.77 24.96
C ASN A 252 18.72 39.20 25.37
N GLY A 253 18.33 40.21 24.60
CA GLY A 253 18.69 41.61 24.86
C GLY A 253 18.17 42.22 26.18
N THR A 254 17.29 41.51 26.91
CA THR A 254 16.73 41.92 28.21
C THR A 254 17.23 41.09 29.39
N GLY A 255 18.13 40.12 29.15
CA GLY A 255 18.63 39.20 30.19
C GLY A 255 17.75 37.98 30.46
N GLY A 256 16.69 37.77 29.65
CA GLY A 256 15.85 36.57 29.62
C GLY A 256 16.33 35.52 28.60
N PHE A 257 15.63 34.39 28.50
CA PHE A 257 16.03 33.27 27.64
C PHE A 257 15.75 33.56 26.15
N ASN A 258 16.74 33.34 25.29
CA ASN A 258 16.59 33.51 23.84
C ASN A 258 15.93 32.28 23.19
N LEU A 259 14.61 32.17 23.34
CA LEU A 259 13.85 31.06 22.78
C LEU A 259 13.88 31.02 21.25
N THR A 260 13.96 32.18 20.58
CA THR A 260 14.02 32.26 19.11
C THR A 260 15.27 31.60 18.54
N GLU A 261 16.42 31.77 19.20
CA GLU A 261 17.68 31.09 18.84
C GLU A 261 17.57 29.58 19.03
N VAL A 262 16.97 29.13 20.12
CA VAL A 262 16.73 27.70 20.38
C VAL A 262 15.78 27.09 19.35
N GLN A 263 14.70 27.79 18.99
CA GLN A 263 13.79 27.37 17.92
C GLN A 263 14.54 27.28 16.56
N GLY A 264 15.46 28.21 16.28
CA GLY A 264 16.32 28.14 15.09
C GLY A 264 17.25 26.94 15.09
N THR A 265 17.85 26.63 16.24
CA THR A 265 18.69 25.43 16.43
C THR A 265 17.87 24.16 16.25
N ASN A 266 16.67 24.08 16.83
CA ASN A 266 15.77 22.93 16.71
C ASN A 266 15.41 22.65 15.25
N ARG A 267 15.03 23.69 14.49
CA ARG A 267 14.76 23.58 13.05
C ARG A 267 15.96 23.10 12.25
N THR A 268 17.17 23.48 12.65
CA THR A 268 18.41 23.03 11.99
C THR A 268 18.66 21.54 12.26
N LEU A 269 18.45 21.07 13.49
CA LEU A 269 18.57 19.66 13.84
C LEU A 269 17.50 18.80 13.15
N GLU A 270 16.27 19.30 13.09
CA GLU A 270 15.17 18.71 12.35
C GLU A 270 15.48 18.56 10.86
N SER A 271 15.89 19.65 10.20
CA SER A 271 16.28 19.61 8.78
C SER A 271 17.47 18.69 8.56
N SER A 272 18.45 18.67 9.46
CA SER A 272 19.55 17.72 9.40
C SER A 272 19.05 16.27 9.51
N TRP A 273 18.07 16.00 10.38
CA TRP A 273 17.50 14.66 10.54
C TRP A 273 16.66 14.21 9.35
N THR A 274 15.79 15.07 8.81
CA THR A 274 14.82 14.66 7.79
C THR A 274 15.23 14.96 6.36
N ALA A 275 16.23 15.82 6.13
CA ALA A 275 16.59 16.32 4.79
C ALA A 275 18.09 16.24 4.47
N THR A 276 18.82 15.32 5.10
CA THR A 276 20.20 15.02 4.72
C THR A 276 20.48 13.53 4.79
N LYS A 277 21.55 13.07 4.13
CA LYS A 277 22.06 11.70 4.23
C LYS A 277 22.24 11.24 5.68
N LYS A 278 21.88 9.99 5.97
CA LYS A 278 22.11 9.33 7.27
C LYS A 278 23.16 8.24 7.14
N LYS A 279 24.24 8.34 7.91
CA LYS A 279 25.17 7.23 8.09
C LYS A 279 24.56 6.20 9.02
N VAL A 280 24.52 4.96 8.56
CA VAL A 280 23.98 3.81 9.29
C VAL A 280 25.08 2.79 9.51
N LEU A 281 25.31 2.39 10.75
CA LEU A 281 26.17 1.23 11.04
C LEU A 281 25.25 0.03 11.27
N MET A 282 25.43 -1.04 10.51
CA MET A 282 24.67 -2.27 10.68
C MET A 282 25.59 -3.40 11.18
N ILE A 283 25.42 -3.79 12.45
CA ILE A 283 26.23 -4.82 13.11
C ILE A 283 25.56 -6.17 12.93
N ARG A 284 26.22 -7.11 12.26
CA ARG A 284 25.74 -8.49 12.10
C ARG A 284 26.11 -9.32 13.33
N CYS A 285 25.16 -10.04 13.91
CA CYS A 285 25.35 -10.80 15.15
C CYS A 285 24.81 -12.24 15.06
N ASP A 286 25.40 -13.12 15.88
CA ASP A 286 24.96 -14.49 16.12
C ASP A 286 25.06 -14.86 17.62
N PHE A 287 24.68 -16.09 17.99
CA PHE A 287 24.54 -16.52 19.39
C PHE A 287 25.31 -17.81 19.68
N SER A 288 25.62 -18.10 20.94
CA SER A 288 26.39 -19.30 21.32
C SER A 288 25.66 -20.61 21.02
N ASP A 289 24.34 -20.61 21.13
CA ASP A 289 23.40 -21.70 20.88
C ASP A 289 22.85 -21.70 19.45
N LYS A 290 22.99 -20.59 18.72
CA LYS A 290 22.70 -20.45 17.29
C LYS A 290 23.90 -19.81 16.57
N PRO A 291 25.05 -20.49 16.51
CA PRO A 291 26.24 -19.97 15.87
C PRO A 291 26.07 -19.91 14.35
N ASP A 292 26.75 -18.97 13.71
CA ASP A 292 26.84 -18.80 12.25
C ASP A 292 27.50 -20.02 11.57
N SER A 293 26.69 -21.05 11.35
CA SER A 293 27.03 -22.20 10.49
C SER A 293 25.97 -22.47 9.42
N SER A 294 24.95 -21.62 9.34
CA SER A 294 23.91 -21.65 8.31
C SER A 294 24.02 -20.39 7.46
N SER A 295 23.69 -20.46 6.17
CA SER A 295 23.65 -19.33 5.23
C SER A 295 22.65 -18.19 5.60
N ALA A 296 22.22 -18.11 6.86
CA ALA A 296 21.21 -17.21 7.38
C ALA A 296 21.74 -15.78 7.58
N VAL A 297 22.99 -15.61 8.02
CA VAL A 297 23.58 -14.27 8.21
C VAL A 297 23.94 -13.66 6.84
N PRO A 298 23.51 -12.43 6.52
CA PRO A 298 23.84 -11.77 5.27
C PRO A 298 25.36 -11.67 5.09
N VAL A 299 25.83 -12.00 3.88
CA VAL A 299 27.19 -11.64 3.46
C VAL A 299 27.30 -10.10 3.45
N LYS A 300 28.38 -9.57 4.03
CA LYS A 300 28.61 -8.12 4.19
C LYS A 300 28.31 -7.34 2.90
N THR A 301 29.00 -7.70 1.82
CA THR A 301 28.94 -6.97 0.54
C THR A 301 27.55 -7.00 -0.08
N GLU A 302 26.86 -8.13 0.01
CA GLU A 302 25.49 -8.28 -0.48
C GLU A 302 24.54 -7.34 0.27
N TYR A 303 24.63 -7.36 1.61
CA TYR A 303 23.74 -6.56 2.44
C TYR A 303 24.03 -5.06 2.37
N GLU A 304 25.31 -4.68 2.28
CA GLU A 304 25.73 -3.30 2.06
C GLU A 304 25.27 -2.78 0.69
N THR A 305 25.29 -3.65 -0.35
CA THR A 305 24.75 -3.32 -1.69
C THR A 305 23.23 -3.12 -1.64
N LEU A 306 22.51 -3.96 -0.91
CA LEU A 306 21.06 -3.84 -0.72
C LEU A 306 20.70 -2.53 0.00
N LEU A 307 21.35 -2.25 1.14
CA LEU A 307 21.11 -1.06 1.96
C LEU A 307 21.44 0.23 1.20
N ASN A 308 22.58 0.29 0.51
CA ASN A 308 23.01 1.47 -0.24
C ASN A 308 22.40 1.58 -1.65
N GLY A 309 21.77 0.51 -2.13
CA GLY A 309 21.08 0.45 -3.42
C GLY A 309 19.59 0.71 -3.27
N VAL A 310 18.78 -0.34 -3.43
CA VAL A 310 17.33 -0.25 -3.49
C VAL A 310 16.71 0.41 -2.24
N ILE A 311 17.18 0.09 -1.04
CA ILE A 311 16.61 0.67 0.20
C ILE A 311 16.89 2.18 0.27
N SER A 312 18.15 2.59 0.08
CA SER A 312 18.54 4.00 0.08
C SER A 312 17.83 4.81 -1.00
N ASN A 313 17.68 4.25 -2.20
CA ASN A 313 16.97 4.88 -3.30
C ASN A 313 15.47 5.03 -3.01
N THR A 314 14.81 4.01 -2.46
CA THR A 314 13.39 4.12 -2.08
C THR A 314 13.16 5.23 -1.04
N ILE A 315 14.01 5.33 -0.02
CA ILE A 315 13.94 6.42 0.98
C ILE A 315 14.15 7.79 0.31
N ARG A 316 15.09 7.85 -0.66
CA ARG A 316 15.33 9.06 -1.46
C ARG A 316 14.09 9.46 -2.25
N ASP A 317 13.45 8.52 -2.93
CA ASP A 317 12.28 8.79 -3.74
C ASP A 317 11.08 9.19 -2.87
N TYR A 318 10.89 8.52 -1.73
CA TYR A 318 9.80 8.82 -0.79
C TYR A 318 9.94 10.22 -0.18
N SER A 319 11.18 10.70 -0.05
CA SER A 319 11.49 12.02 0.49
C SER A 319 11.67 13.11 -0.57
N TYR A 320 11.42 12.82 -1.84
CA TYR A 320 11.66 13.75 -2.96
C TYR A 320 13.10 14.26 -3.01
N GLY A 321 14.06 13.35 -2.82
CA GLY A 321 15.49 13.64 -2.83
C GLY A 321 16.04 14.25 -1.53
N LYS A 322 15.20 14.45 -0.50
CA LYS A 322 15.62 15.14 0.74
C LYS A 322 16.55 14.29 1.60
N THR A 323 16.26 13.00 1.81
CA THR A 323 17.10 12.13 2.65
C THR A 323 17.30 10.75 2.04
N TRP A 324 18.35 10.06 2.48
CA TRP A 324 18.68 8.68 2.11
C TRP A 324 19.70 8.14 3.12
N ILE A 325 19.99 6.83 3.05
CA ILE A 325 20.96 6.21 3.94
C ILE A 325 22.29 5.91 3.22
N GLU A 326 23.36 5.91 4.00
CA GLU A 326 24.67 5.37 3.64
C GLU A 326 25.06 4.38 4.74
N ALA A 327 24.89 3.10 4.45
CA ALA A 327 25.14 2.04 5.38
C ALA A 327 26.58 1.52 5.29
N THR A 328 27.18 1.27 6.44
CA THR A 328 28.37 0.43 6.62
C THR A 328 27.95 -0.83 7.35
N VAL A 329 28.25 -2.00 6.79
CA VAL A 329 27.97 -3.29 7.43
C VAL A 329 29.23 -3.80 8.13
N SER A 330 29.11 -4.35 9.35
CA SER A 330 30.26 -4.86 10.11
C SER A 330 31.05 -5.91 9.31
N ASP A 331 32.39 -5.86 9.34
CA ASP A 331 33.22 -6.85 8.65
C ASP A 331 33.08 -8.25 9.27
N GLN A 332 32.99 -8.31 10.60
CA GLN A 332 32.81 -9.54 11.36
C GLN A 332 31.36 -9.72 11.80
N VAL A 333 30.96 -10.98 11.97
CA VAL A 333 29.75 -11.35 12.70
C VAL A 333 30.12 -11.40 14.19
N ILE A 334 29.42 -10.61 15.00
CA ILE A 334 29.70 -10.48 16.44
C ILE A 334 28.92 -11.55 17.20
N ARG A 335 29.65 -12.43 17.88
CA ARG A 335 29.06 -13.37 18.83
C ARG A 335 28.62 -12.65 20.08
N LEU A 336 27.31 -12.66 20.34
CA LEU A 336 26.76 -12.05 21.55
C LEU A 336 27.09 -12.89 22.80
N PRO A 337 27.24 -12.24 23.97
CA PRO A 337 27.69 -12.89 25.20
C PRO A 337 26.65 -13.84 25.81
N GLN A 338 25.36 -13.64 25.53
CA GLN A 338 24.28 -14.49 26.02
C GLN A 338 23.71 -15.39 24.90
N PRO A 339 23.15 -16.56 25.24
CA PRO A 339 22.44 -17.39 24.26
C PRO A 339 21.16 -16.70 23.75
N SER A 340 20.65 -17.14 22.60
CA SER A 340 19.45 -16.57 21.96
C SER A 340 18.23 -16.53 22.87
N THR A 341 18.06 -17.55 23.73
CA THR A 341 16.96 -17.65 24.69
C THR A 341 16.95 -16.53 25.72
N TYR A 342 18.12 -16.02 26.11
CA TYR A 342 18.21 -14.89 27.04
C TYR A 342 17.51 -13.68 26.46
N TYR A 343 17.82 -13.31 25.21
CA TYR A 343 17.29 -12.09 24.58
C TYR A 343 15.81 -12.21 24.22
N ALA A 344 15.37 -13.40 23.80
CA ALA A 344 13.98 -13.64 23.39
C ALA A 344 12.99 -13.61 24.57
N GLU A 345 13.40 -13.99 25.78
CA GLU A 345 12.50 -14.24 26.92
C GLU A 345 12.49 -13.10 27.98
N LEU A 346 11.30 -12.53 28.24
CA LEU A 346 10.96 -11.82 29.49
C LEU A 346 9.63 -12.32 30.04
N THR A 347 9.46 -12.17 31.36
CA THR A 347 8.25 -12.51 32.14
C THR A 347 7.05 -11.59 31.89
N GLU A 348 7.13 -10.58 31.00
CA GLU A 348 6.07 -9.57 30.81
C GLU A 348 5.77 -9.22 29.33
N GLY A 349 6.00 -10.15 28.38
CA GLY A 349 5.50 -9.99 27.02
C GLY A 349 6.22 -8.93 26.14
N SER A 350 7.52 -8.74 26.38
CA SER A 350 8.46 -8.03 25.49
C SER A 350 9.80 -8.78 25.48
N SER A 351 10.67 -8.53 24.51
CA SER A 351 12.02 -9.10 24.47
C SER A 351 13.07 -8.05 24.89
N ARG A 352 14.30 -8.50 25.21
CA ARG A 352 15.40 -7.65 25.70
C ARG A 352 16.09 -6.87 24.58
N ASN A 353 15.32 -6.05 23.87
CA ASN A 353 15.79 -5.27 22.70
C ASN A 353 16.94 -4.31 23.04
N THR A 354 16.91 -3.71 24.23
CA THR A 354 17.99 -2.81 24.67
C THR A 354 19.30 -3.58 24.85
N GLU A 355 19.24 -4.75 25.49
CA GLU A 355 20.43 -5.53 25.84
C GLU A 355 21.10 -6.14 24.61
N ILE A 356 20.32 -6.63 23.63
CA ILE A 356 20.91 -7.17 22.39
C ILE A 356 21.69 -6.09 21.62
N LEU A 357 21.18 -4.85 21.58
CA LEU A 357 21.85 -3.75 20.90
C LEU A 357 23.09 -3.26 21.68
N ASP A 358 22.97 -3.13 23.00
CA ASP A 358 24.08 -2.74 23.87
C ASP A 358 25.23 -3.77 23.80
N ASP A 359 24.91 -5.06 23.83
CA ASP A 359 25.89 -6.16 23.70
C ASP A 359 26.52 -6.21 22.30
N ALA A 360 25.74 -6.02 21.24
CA ALA A 360 26.24 -5.95 19.87
C ALA A 360 27.21 -4.77 19.68
N LYS A 361 26.85 -3.58 20.17
CA LYS A 361 27.71 -2.39 20.15
C LYS A 361 29.01 -2.64 20.92
N ALA A 362 28.92 -3.22 22.13
CA ALA A 362 30.09 -3.52 22.95
C ALA A 362 31.01 -4.55 22.30
N GLY A 363 30.46 -5.65 21.76
CA GLY A 363 31.22 -6.70 21.07
C GLY A 363 31.90 -6.17 19.80
N PHE A 364 31.20 -5.36 19.01
CA PHE A 364 31.75 -4.73 17.82
C PHE A 364 32.91 -3.77 18.14
N LEU A 365 32.75 -2.90 19.14
CA LEU A 365 33.81 -1.97 19.57
C LEU A 365 35.01 -2.70 20.18
N GLY A 366 34.78 -3.82 20.87
CA GLY A 366 35.84 -4.70 21.37
C GLY A 366 36.66 -5.31 20.24
N ALA A 367 36.02 -5.71 19.13
CA ALA A 367 36.69 -6.24 17.95
C ALA A 367 37.33 -5.14 17.06
N ASN A 368 36.83 -3.91 17.14
CA ASN A 368 37.23 -2.79 16.29
C ASN A 368 37.64 -1.58 17.14
N ASN A 369 38.72 -1.72 17.90
CA ASN A 369 39.19 -0.69 18.82
C ASN A 369 39.44 0.65 18.09
N GLY A 370 38.87 1.74 18.62
CA GLY A 370 38.97 3.08 18.05
C GLY A 370 38.01 3.38 16.88
N PHE A 371 37.09 2.47 16.55
CA PHE A 371 36.06 2.73 15.53
C PHE A 371 35.20 3.95 15.93
N PRO A 372 35.01 4.95 15.04
CA PRO A 372 34.30 6.18 15.35
C PRO A 372 32.78 5.98 15.27
N ILE A 373 32.22 5.14 16.16
CA ILE A 373 30.78 4.80 16.13
C ILE A 373 29.87 6.03 16.26
N GLY A 374 30.35 7.11 16.90
CA GLY A 374 29.62 8.37 17.03
C GLY A 374 29.44 9.15 15.71
N ASP A 375 30.15 8.78 14.63
CA ASP A 375 29.94 9.37 13.30
C ASP A 375 28.67 8.84 12.61
N TYR A 376 28.08 7.77 13.16
CA TYR A 376 26.87 7.14 12.64
C TYR A 376 25.64 7.66 13.38
N GLN A 377 24.67 8.15 12.61
CA GLN A 377 23.42 8.68 13.16
C GLN A 377 22.45 7.58 13.59
N ILE A 378 22.51 6.44 12.92
CA ILE A 378 21.71 5.25 13.25
C ILE A 378 22.67 4.08 13.44
N VAL A 379 22.50 3.33 14.53
CA VAL A 379 23.23 2.09 14.77
C VAL A 379 22.22 0.96 14.90
N GLY A 380 22.27 0.06 13.93
CA GLY A 380 21.41 -1.10 13.83
C GLY A 380 22.12 -2.41 14.13
N VAL A 381 21.33 -3.41 14.52
CA VAL A 381 21.77 -4.80 14.65
C VAL A 381 20.96 -5.70 13.71
N TRP A 382 21.65 -6.52 12.93
CA TRP A 382 21.05 -7.62 12.19
C TRP A 382 21.39 -8.93 12.91
N PHE A 383 20.41 -9.79 13.15
CA PHE A 383 20.62 -11.08 13.81
C PHE A 383 19.68 -12.16 13.28
N THR A 384 20.07 -13.42 13.45
CA THR A 384 19.26 -14.59 13.06
C THR A 384 17.92 -14.60 13.81
N GLU A 385 16.88 -15.19 13.22
CA GLU A 385 15.57 -15.30 13.88
C GLU A 385 15.63 -16.11 15.19
N ILE A 386 15.31 -15.44 16.29
CA ILE A 386 15.27 -15.98 17.65
C ILE A 386 13.89 -15.84 18.31
N GLY A 387 12.89 -15.34 17.57
CA GLY A 387 11.53 -15.17 18.07
C GLY A 387 11.35 -13.93 18.94
N MET A 388 12.10 -12.85 18.66
CA MET A 388 11.91 -11.61 19.41
C MET A 388 10.49 -11.06 19.27
N TRP A 389 9.99 -10.55 20.39
CA TRP A 389 8.62 -10.13 20.61
C TRP A 389 8.59 -8.70 21.15
N GLN A 390 7.67 -7.88 20.68
CA GLN A 390 7.48 -6.54 21.20
C GLN A 390 6.00 -6.15 21.20
N GLY A 391 5.49 -5.76 22.37
CA GLY A 391 4.21 -5.08 22.57
C GLY A 391 2.92 -5.77 22.10
N GLY A 392 2.97 -6.97 21.52
CA GLY A 392 1.79 -7.74 21.11
C GLY A 392 1.99 -8.66 19.90
N GLY A 393 3.20 -8.75 19.36
CA GLY A 393 3.53 -9.76 18.35
C GLY A 393 5.04 -10.00 18.21
N PRO A 394 5.43 -11.06 17.48
CA PRO A 394 6.79 -11.20 17.01
C PRO A 394 7.09 -10.12 15.97
N TYR A 395 8.34 -9.68 15.88
CA TYR A 395 8.74 -8.66 14.92
C TYR A 395 9.86 -9.16 13.98
N SER A 396 9.85 -8.67 12.74
CA SER A 396 10.94 -8.84 11.78
C SER A 396 11.90 -7.64 11.77
N GLY A 397 11.39 -6.46 12.15
CA GLY A 397 12.18 -5.29 12.46
C GLY A 397 11.60 -4.54 13.66
N LEU A 398 12.43 -3.73 14.30
CA LEU A 398 12.03 -2.75 15.30
C LEU A 398 12.94 -1.55 15.15
N ALA A 399 12.42 -0.34 15.32
CA ALA A 399 13.22 0.87 15.26
C ALA A 399 12.60 2.01 16.06
N GLY A 400 13.46 2.98 16.40
CA GLY A 400 13.04 4.21 17.05
C GLY A 400 14.23 5.13 17.28
N GLY A 401 14.11 6.37 16.80
CA GLY A 401 15.19 7.35 16.92
C GLY A 401 16.47 6.87 16.24
N THR A 402 17.54 6.67 17.01
CA THR A 402 18.87 6.28 16.49
C THR A 402 19.13 4.77 16.49
N ASP A 403 18.19 3.96 16.96
CA ASP A 403 18.37 2.51 17.12
C ASP A 403 17.52 1.72 16.11
N LEU A 404 18.06 0.59 15.65
CA LEU A 404 17.45 -0.27 14.64
C LEU A 404 17.74 -1.75 14.95
N TRP A 405 16.75 -2.61 14.80
CA TRP A 405 16.86 -4.06 14.95
C TRP A 405 16.23 -4.71 13.73
N ILE A 406 16.96 -5.63 13.10
CA ILE A 406 16.47 -6.44 11.99
C ILE A 406 16.73 -7.91 12.31
N GLN A 407 15.68 -8.72 12.25
CA GLN A 407 15.76 -10.13 12.61
C GLN A 407 15.44 -11.00 11.39
N GLY A 408 16.44 -11.76 10.91
CA GLY A 408 16.26 -12.85 9.95
C GLY A 408 15.80 -12.45 8.54
N THR A 409 15.74 -11.15 8.21
CA THR A 409 15.19 -10.67 6.93
C THR A 409 16.13 -9.71 6.19
N LYS A 410 15.98 -9.66 4.87
CA LYS A 410 16.61 -8.71 3.94
C LYS A 410 15.54 -7.90 3.16
N ASP A 411 14.31 -7.86 3.66
CA ASP A 411 13.20 -7.27 2.92
C ASP A 411 13.29 -5.75 2.79
N THR A 412 13.24 -5.25 1.56
CA THR A 412 13.25 -3.81 1.27
C THR A 412 12.11 -3.09 1.98
N GLY A 413 10.90 -3.66 1.95
CA GLY A 413 9.71 -3.09 2.61
C GLY A 413 9.92 -2.98 4.11
N VAL A 414 10.35 -4.06 4.77
CA VAL A 414 10.67 -4.06 6.21
C VAL A 414 11.74 -3.02 6.53
N HIS A 415 12.84 -2.96 5.79
CA HIS A 415 13.88 -1.97 6.09
C HIS A 415 13.37 -0.53 5.93
N VAL A 416 12.64 -0.24 4.85
CA VAL A 416 12.06 1.10 4.63
C VAL A 416 11.03 1.44 5.71
N HIS A 417 10.22 0.46 6.15
CA HIS A 417 9.30 0.57 7.27
C HIS A 417 10.03 0.94 8.57
N GLU A 418 11.07 0.19 8.93
CA GLU A 418 11.84 0.46 10.15
C GLU A 418 12.57 1.80 10.09
N PHE A 419 13.10 2.19 8.93
CA PHE A 419 13.65 3.54 8.77
C PHE A 419 12.57 4.62 8.94
N GLY A 420 11.32 4.36 8.54
CA GLY A 420 10.16 5.19 8.86
C GLY A 420 10.00 5.41 10.36
N HIS A 421 10.16 4.37 11.17
CA HIS A 421 10.17 4.47 12.65
C HIS A 421 11.40 5.21 13.20
N ASN A 422 12.58 5.09 12.58
CA ASN A 422 13.72 5.94 12.94
C ASN A 422 13.41 7.43 12.71
N TYR A 423 12.67 7.77 11.65
CA TYR A 423 12.19 9.13 11.40
C TYR A 423 11.01 9.55 12.29
N GLY A 424 10.37 8.60 12.98
CA GLY A 424 9.30 8.86 13.94
C GLY A 424 7.88 8.67 13.40
N ILE A 425 7.71 7.98 12.27
CA ILE A 425 6.40 7.61 11.73
C ILE A 425 5.90 6.35 12.44
N LEU A 426 4.61 6.24 12.77
CA LEU A 426 3.98 5.02 13.32
C LEU A 426 3.28 4.19 12.23
N HIS A 427 2.73 3.02 12.60
CA HIS A 427 2.03 2.15 11.66
C HIS A 427 0.83 2.84 10.99
N SER A 428 0.51 2.46 9.75
CA SER A 428 -0.73 2.85 9.07
C SER A 428 -1.77 1.73 9.20
N SER A 429 -2.97 2.08 9.61
CA SER A 429 -4.07 1.16 9.93
C SER A 429 -5.22 1.26 8.92
N PHE A 430 -6.17 0.35 9.00
CA PHE A 430 -7.45 0.45 8.31
C PHE A 430 -8.58 0.74 9.30
N TRP A 431 -9.43 1.70 8.97
CA TRP A 431 -10.67 1.94 9.69
C TRP A 431 -11.77 1.04 9.11
N GLN A 432 -12.26 0.09 9.89
CA GLN A 432 -13.41 -0.72 9.52
C GLN A 432 -14.68 -0.11 10.13
N PRO A 433 -15.63 0.37 9.30
CA PRO A 433 -16.93 0.82 9.77
C PRO A 433 -17.76 -0.32 10.38
N SER A 434 -18.83 0.02 11.11
CA SER A 434 -19.73 -0.99 11.68
C SER A 434 -20.36 -1.88 10.60
N GLU A 435 -20.54 -3.17 10.88
CA GLU A 435 -21.17 -4.10 9.94
C GLU A 435 -22.57 -3.59 9.57
N ASN A 436 -22.81 -3.35 8.27
CA ASN A 436 -24.02 -2.75 7.67
C ASN A 436 -24.10 -1.21 7.70
N SER A 437 -23.06 -0.50 8.13
CA SER A 437 -23.03 0.95 7.95
C SER A 437 -22.90 1.34 6.48
N THR A 438 -23.51 2.46 6.12
CA THR A 438 -23.27 3.12 4.83
C THR A 438 -22.43 4.39 4.99
N ASP A 439 -22.11 4.78 6.22
CA ASP A 439 -21.23 5.90 6.52
C ASP A 439 -19.80 5.37 6.73
N PRO A 440 -18.85 5.75 5.86
CA PRO A 440 -17.45 5.32 5.95
C PRO A 440 -16.72 5.80 7.21
N LEU A 441 -17.34 6.73 7.97
CA LEU A 441 -16.78 7.30 9.19
C LEU A 441 -17.63 6.94 10.43
N ASP A 442 -18.58 6.01 10.30
CA ASP A 442 -19.45 5.59 11.38
C ASP A 442 -18.64 5.01 12.55
N PRO A 443 -18.73 5.57 13.77
CA PRO A 443 -18.08 5.01 14.94
C PRO A 443 -18.65 3.63 15.28
N LEU A 444 -17.79 2.69 15.68
CA LEU A 444 -18.23 1.40 16.21
C LEU A 444 -19.26 1.61 17.34
N GLY A 445 -20.43 1.00 17.20
CA GLY A 445 -21.40 0.89 18.27
C GLY A 445 -20.82 0.04 19.40
N ASN A 446 -20.20 0.70 20.38
CA ASN A 446 -19.70 0.19 21.67
C ASN A 446 -19.07 -1.22 21.66
N GLU A 447 -17.73 -1.25 21.82
CA GLU A 447 -16.79 -2.39 21.97
C GLU A 447 -15.88 -2.60 20.74
N ASN A 448 -14.67 -2.04 20.74
CA ASN A 448 -13.69 -2.10 19.63
C ASN A 448 -13.02 -3.48 19.55
N PRO A 449 -13.02 -4.14 18.36
CA PRO A 449 -11.72 -4.61 17.85
C PRO A 449 -11.54 -4.63 16.31
N ASP A 450 -12.26 -3.84 15.50
CA ASP A 450 -12.14 -3.95 14.03
C ASP A 450 -11.25 -2.86 13.38
N GLU A 451 -10.44 -2.15 14.14
CA GLU A 451 -9.31 -1.40 13.55
C GLU A 451 -8.19 -2.39 13.18
N GLU A 452 -7.98 -2.66 11.89
CA GLU A 452 -6.87 -3.52 11.45
C GLU A 452 -5.59 -2.70 11.40
N GLU A 453 -4.75 -2.83 12.42
CA GLU A 453 -3.38 -2.33 12.38
C GLU A 453 -2.60 -3.02 11.25
N TYR A 454 -1.71 -2.27 10.58
CA TYR A 454 -1.15 -2.66 9.29
C TYR A 454 -2.22 -2.85 8.20
N GLY A 455 -3.41 -2.29 8.39
CA GLY A 455 -4.53 -2.51 7.49
C GLY A 455 -4.46 -1.70 6.21
N ASP A 456 -3.65 -0.65 6.13
CA ASP A 456 -3.49 0.17 4.92
C ASP A 456 -2.59 -0.55 3.89
N PRO A 457 -3.14 -1.05 2.76
CA PRO A 457 -2.36 -1.76 1.74
C PRO A 457 -1.62 -0.81 0.79
N PHE A 458 -1.72 0.50 0.99
CA PHE A 458 -1.15 1.51 0.10
C PHE A 458 0.00 2.29 0.74
N ASP A 459 0.37 1.96 1.97
CA ASP A 459 1.44 2.59 2.72
C ASP A 459 2.39 1.54 3.28
N VAL A 460 3.69 1.75 3.14
CA VAL A 460 4.73 0.84 3.67
C VAL A 460 4.69 0.77 5.19
N MET A 461 4.18 1.80 5.88
CA MET A 461 3.89 1.75 7.33
C MET A 461 2.68 0.89 7.67
N GLY A 462 1.91 0.49 6.66
CA GLY A 462 0.93 -0.58 6.72
C GLY A 462 1.42 -1.82 5.98
N LYS A 463 0.61 -2.34 5.05
CA LYS A 463 0.91 -3.52 4.21
C LYS A 463 1.36 -3.17 2.79
N GLY A 464 1.60 -1.88 2.50
CA GLY A 464 2.02 -1.43 1.18
C GLY A 464 3.40 -1.99 0.79
N PRO A 465 3.56 -2.54 -0.43
CA PRO A 465 4.85 -3.01 -0.91
C PRO A 465 5.75 -1.81 -1.27
N ALA A 466 7.07 -1.93 -1.11
CA ALA A 466 7.98 -0.98 -1.72
C ALA A 466 8.24 -1.36 -3.20
N PRO A 467 8.27 -0.40 -4.14
CA PRO A 467 8.23 1.05 -3.93
C PRO A 467 6.83 1.70 -3.96
N GLU A 468 5.75 1.01 -4.29
CA GLU A 468 4.43 1.64 -4.49
C GLU A 468 3.81 2.21 -3.20
N GLY A 469 4.12 1.62 -2.05
CA GLY A 469 3.67 1.90 -0.70
C GLY A 469 4.27 3.18 -0.10
N VAL A 470 4.25 4.28 -0.84
CA VAL A 470 4.82 5.55 -0.39
C VAL A 470 4.13 6.04 0.89
N PHE A 471 4.88 6.63 1.83
CA PHE A 471 4.33 7.23 3.05
C PHE A 471 3.19 8.22 2.76
N HIS A 472 2.14 8.16 3.58
CA HIS A 472 0.96 9.00 3.52
C HIS A 472 1.28 10.48 3.78
N SER A 473 0.39 11.37 3.32
CA SER A 473 0.60 12.82 3.35
C SER A 473 0.89 13.37 4.74
N GLN A 474 0.21 12.86 5.77
CA GLN A 474 0.40 13.27 7.16
C GLN A 474 1.84 12.97 7.62
N ALA A 475 2.36 11.76 7.38
CA ALA A 475 3.75 11.40 7.70
C ALA A 475 4.74 12.28 6.94
N LYS A 476 4.54 12.51 5.64
CA LYS A 476 5.43 13.39 4.86
C LYS A 476 5.38 14.84 5.33
N GLN A 477 4.25 15.32 5.83
CA GLN A 477 4.15 16.65 6.43
C GLN A 477 4.85 16.70 7.78
N LEU A 478 4.70 15.68 8.64
CA LEU A 478 5.40 15.55 9.92
C LEU A 478 6.92 15.59 9.74
N LEU A 479 7.45 14.98 8.69
CA LEU A 479 8.88 14.96 8.38
C LEU A 479 9.38 16.20 7.62
N HIS A 480 8.51 17.17 7.32
CA HIS A 480 8.81 18.31 6.44
C HIS A 480 9.25 17.92 5.02
N TRP A 481 8.87 16.71 4.59
CA TRP A 481 9.03 16.27 3.21
C TRP A 481 7.98 16.88 2.28
N LEU A 482 6.90 17.42 2.83
CA LEU A 482 6.06 18.44 2.19
C LEU A 482 6.31 19.79 2.89
N THR A 483 6.99 20.72 2.23
CA THR A 483 7.24 22.07 2.77
C THR A 483 6.01 22.96 2.62
N ALA A 484 6.08 24.18 3.16
CA ALA A 484 5.05 25.19 2.95
C ALA A 484 4.76 25.39 1.46
N GLY A 485 3.48 25.30 1.07
CA GLY A 485 3.02 25.37 -0.32
C GLY A 485 2.98 24.04 -1.07
N GLU A 486 3.53 22.95 -0.51
CA GLU A 486 3.45 21.59 -1.07
C GLU A 486 2.33 20.75 -0.46
N TRP A 487 1.61 21.31 0.50
CA TRP A 487 0.38 20.79 1.08
C TRP A 487 -0.51 21.97 1.51
N VAL A 488 -1.80 21.71 1.69
CA VAL A 488 -2.79 22.74 2.05
C VAL A 488 -3.66 22.27 3.21
N ASP A 489 -3.82 23.13 4.21
CA ASP A 489 -4.88 23.01 5.23
C ASP A 489 -6.11 23.81 4.77
N THR A 490 -7.19 23.12 4.43
CA THR A 490 -8.41 23.78 3.92
C THR A 490 -9.14 24.57 4.98
N THR A 491 -8.90 24.30 6.27
CA THR A 491 -9.47 25.05 7.38
C THR A 491 -9.01 26.50 7.36
N ALA A 492 -7.73 26.70 7.04
CA ALA A 492 -7.13 28.03 6.90
C ALA A 492 -7.35 28.64 5.51
N ALA A 493 -7.37 27.82 4.46
CA ALA A 493 -7.49 28.28 3.08
C ALA A 493 -8.93 28.58 2.63
N GLY A 494 -9.94 28.01 3.29
CA GLY A 494 -11.37 28.25 3.03
C GLY A 494 -11.96 27.35 1.93
N ASN A 495 -13.16 27.71 1.46
CA ASN A 495 -13.88 26.92 0.45
C ASN A 495 -13.29 27.14 -0.95
N GLY A 496 -13.08 26.08 -1.72
CA GLY A 496 -12.45 26.21 -3.03
C GLY A 496 -12.24 24.88 -3.78
N ILE A 497 -11.58 25.00 -4.93
CA ILE A 497 -11.06 23.87 -5.69
C ILE A 497 -9.54 23.85 -5.50
N TYR A 498 -9.01 22.71 -5.08
CA TYR A 498 -7.61 22.49 -4.80
C TYR A 498 -7.05 21.44 -5.77
N ARG A 499 -5.93 21.76 -6.42
CA ARG A 499 -5.21 20.80 -7.27
C ARG A 499 -4.25 19.97 -6.44
N LEU A 500 -4.44 18.65 -6.47
CA LEU A 500 -3.62 17.67 -5.76
C LEU A 500 -2.81 16.86 -6.77
N ASN A 501 -1.50 17.03 -6.78
CA ASN A 501 -0.56 16.29 -7.62
C ASN A 501 -0.21 14.95 -6.95
N ARG A 502 0.17 13.96 -7.75
CA ARG A 502 0.44 12.60 -7.25
C ARG A 502 1.58 12.56 -6.21
N ILE A 503 1.36 11.89 -5.08
CA ILE A 503 2.33 11.84 -3.96
C ILE A 503 3.46 10.82 -4.19
N ASP A 504 3.27 9.93 -5.16
CA ASP A 504 4.05 8.71 -5.36
C ASP A 504 4.92 8.77 -6.62
N HIS A 505 5.49 9.93 -6.92
CA HIS A 505 6.53 10.06 -7.94
C HIS A 505 7.61 11.02 -7.44
N PRO A 506 8.91 10.68 -7.58
CA PRO A 506 10.01 11.45 -7.00
C PRO A 506 10.10 12.88 -7.53
N ASP A 507 9.76 13.08 -8.81
CA ASP A 507 9.84 14.39 -9.47
C ASP A 507 8.55 15.24 -9.38
N THR A 508 7.50 14.78 -8.70
CA THR A 508 6.25 15.57 -8.61
C THR A 508 6.50 16.87 -7.85
N THR A 509 6.03 17.99 -8.41
CA THR A 509 6.03 19.31 -7.76
C THR A 509 4.60 19.77 -7.41
N GLY A 510 4.46 20.89 -6.67
CA GLY A 510 3.16 21.43 -6.27
C GLY A 510 2.52 20.79 -5.03
N VAL A 511 1.20 20.97 -4.84
CA VAL A 511 0.47 20.45 -3.68
C VAL A 511 0.29 18.94 -3.81
N ARG A 512 0.73 18.15 -2.82
CA ARG A 512 0.67 16.66 -2.79
C ARG A 512 -0.05 16.10 -1.56
N GLY A 513 -0.53 16.98 -0.67
CA GLY A 513 -1.37 16.63 0.47
C GLY A 513 -2.42 17.71 0.73
N LEU A 514 -3.65 17.30 1.02
CA LEU A 514 -4.74 18.20 1.38
C LEU A 514 -5.32 17.74 2.73
N ARG A 515 -5.24 18.59 3.75
CA ARG A 515 -5.80 18.33 5.07
C ARG A 515 -7.14 19.05 5.22
N VAL A 516 -8.18 18.29 5.57
CA VAL A 516 -9.56 18.78 5.74
C VAL A 516 -10.02 18.53 7.17
N THR A 517 -10.52 19.57 7.84
CA THR A 517 -11.07 19.44 9.19
C THR A 517 -12.33 18.59 9.20
N LYS A 518 -12.33 17.58 10.08
CA LYS A 518 -13.49 16.76 10.45
C LYS A 518 -14.04 17.15 11.82
N GLY A 519 -13.18 17.54 12.76
CA GLY A 519 -13.52 17.96 14.12
C GLY A 519 -12.39 18.75 14.79
N ALA A 520 -12.49 18.99 16.10
CA ALA A 520 -11.41 19.63 16.86
C ALA A 520 -10.20 18.69 16.93
N ASP A 521 -9.06 19.13 16.40
CA ASP A 521 -7.83 18.35 16.26
C ASP A 521 -8.04 16.99 15.53
N ASP A 522 -9.03 16.93 14.63
CA ASP A 522 -9.47 15.71 13.94
C ASP A 522 -9.57 15.98 12.43
N TYR A 523 -8.77 15.28 11.62
CA TYR A 523 -8.53 15.66 10.22
C TYR A 523 -8.56 14.49 9.24
N LEU A 524 -9.03 14.74 8.02
CA LEU A 524 -8.86 13.85 6.87
C LEU A 524 -7.73 14.37 5.98
N TRP A 525 -6.82 13.47 5.60
CA TRP A 525 -5.75 13.75 4.65
C TRP A 525 -6.03 13.07 3.32
N LEU A 526 -6.02 13.86 2.26
CA LEU A 526 -6.16 13.36 0.90
C LEU A 526 -4.79 13.28 0.21
N SER A 527 -4.63 12.23 -0.58
CA SER A 527 -3.51 12.04 -1.50
C SER A 527 -4.01 11.53 -2.85
N TYR A 528 -3.24 11.78 -3.91
CA TYR A 528 -3.46 11.19 -5.23
C TYR A 528 -2.35 10.20 -5.53
N ARG A 529 -2.68 8.97 -5.94
CA ARG A 529 -1.74 7.87 -6.14
C ARG A 529 -1.94 7.23 -7.51
N ARG A 530 -0.82 6.86 -8.16
CA ARG A 530 -0.74 6.46 -9.57
C ARG A 530 0.24 5.32 -9.83
N LEU A 531 1.12 4.97 -8.89
CA LEU A 531 2.01 3.81 -9.00
C LEU A 531 1.24 2.48 -8.91
N PHE A 532 0.18 2.42 -8.11
CA PHE A 532 -0.70 1.26 -8.09
C PHE A 532 -1.57 1.22 -9.35
N GLU A 533 -1.73 0.04 -9.97
CA GLU A 533 -2.63 -0.16 -11.12
C GLU A 533 -4.12 -0.22 -10.74
N ASN A 534 -4.43 -0.10 -9.45
CA ASN A 534 -5.80 -0.05 -8.93
C ASN A 534 -6.57 1.16 -9.50
N LYS A 535 -7.71 0.88 -10.16
CA LYS A 535 -8.55 1.90 -10.82
C LYS A 535 -9.11 2.95 -9.86
N ALA A 536 -9.53 2.54 -8.65
CA ALA A 536 -10.09 3.43 -7.64
C ALA A 536 -9.05 4.46 -7.19
N LEU A 537 -7.83 4.01 -6.87
CA LEU A 537 -6.71 4.90 -6.53
C LEU A 537 -6.31 5.81 -7.69
N LYS A 538 -6.18 5.25 -8.89
CA LYS A 538 -5.79 6.00 -10.10
C LYS A 538 -6.79 7.08 -10.48
N ALA A 539 -8.01 7.01 -9.98
CA ALA A 539 -9.12 7.82 -10.44
C ALA A 539 -9.95 8.44 -9.31
N GLY A 540 -9.39 8.45 -8.10
CA GLY A 540 -10.01 9.00 -6.90
C GLY A 540 -8.97 9.54 -5.92
N ALA A 541 -9.46 10.16 -4.87
CA ALA A 541 -8.62 10.59 -3.76
C ALA A 541 -8.48 9.46 -2.74
N ASN A 542 -7.25 9.08 -2.41
CA ASN A 542 -6.99 8.21 -1.26
C ASN A 542 -7.11 9.05 0.02
N ILE A 543 -7.83 8.54 1.03
CA ILE A 543 -8.15 9.27 2.26
C ILE A 543 -7.63 8.50 3.47
N VAL A 544 -6.79 9.15 4.27
CA VAL A 544 -6.41 8.66 5.60
C VAL A 544 -6.91 9.62 6.67
N TRP A 545 -7.33 9.06 7.80
CA TRP A 545 -7.84 9.79 8.95
C TRP A 545 -6.72 9.98 9.98
N GLU A 546 -6.44 11.23 10.32
CA GLU A 546 -5.65 11.66 11.47
C GLU A 546 -6.60 11.93 12.64
N ARG A 547 -6.61 11.01 13.61
CA ARG A 547 -7.52 11.06 14.75
C ARG A 547 -6.97 11.90 15.88
N ALA A 548 -7.84 12.71 16.49
CA ALA A 548 -7.49 13.48 17.68
C ALA A 548 -6.96 12.58 18.81
N GLY A 549 -5.75 12.88 19.30
CA GLY A 549 -5.11 12.18 20.42
C GLY A 549 -4.43 10.86 20.08
N PHE A 550 -4.27 10.55 18.79
CA PHE A 550 -3.53 9.39 18.31
C PHE A 550 -2.43 9.79 17.32
N ASP A 551 -1.40 8.96 17.23
CA ASP A 551 -0.18 9.26 16.49
C ASP A 551 -0.02 8.42 15.20
N ARG A 552 -1.07 7.66 14.85
CA ARG A 552 -1.14 6.80 13.66
C ARG A 552 -2.20 7.27 12.66
N SER A 553 -2.19 6.71 11.46
CA SER A 553 -3.20 6.98 10.42
C SER A 553 -4.14 5.80 10.22
N TRP A 554 -5.34 6.09 9.71
CA TRP A 554 -6.30 5.06 9.30
C TRP A 554 -6.79 5.31 7.87
N LEU A 555 -6.56 4.36 6.97
CA LEU A 555 -7.21 4.34 5.67
C LEU A 555 -8.73 4.28 5.86
N ILE A 556 -9.44 5.18 5.18
CA ILE A 556 -10.90 5.21 5.13
C ILE A 556 -11.36 4.50 3.86
N ASP A 557 -12.26 3.53 4.03
CA ASP A 557 -13.00 2.96 2.91
C ASP A 557 -14.26 3.78 2.61
N THR A 558 -14.27 4.50 1.49
CA THR A 558 -15.43 5.31 1.05
C THR A 558 -16.50 4.54 0.28
N THR A 559 -16.36 3.22 0.18
CA THR A 559 -17.23 2.28 -0.54
C THR A 559 -17.71 1.14 0.35
N VAL A 560 -17.97 1.43 1.63
CA VAL A 560 -18.41 0.44 2.64
C VAL A 560 -19.39 -0.61 2.11
N GLY A 561 -19.04 -1.88 2.30
CA GLY A 561 -19.82 -3.05 1.93
C GLY A 561 -19.78 -3.39 0.43
N SER A 562 -18.90 -2.76 -0.34
CA SER A 562 -18.71 -3.05 -1.77
C SER A 562 -18.06 -4.41 -2.01
N GLN A 563 -17.24 -4.88 -1.06
CA GLN A 563 -16.63 -6.21 -1.06
C GLN A 563 -16.75 -6.85 0.33
N SER A 564 -16.68 -8.18 0.39
CA SER A 564 -16.78 -8.90 1.66
C SER A 564 -15.42 -8.95 2.39
N GLY A 565 -15.43 -8.64 3.69
CA GLY A 565 -14.27 -8.84 4.58
C GLY A 565 -13.12 -7.86 4.31
N LYS A 566 -11.88 -8.36 4.38
CA LYS A 566 -10.65 -7.54 4.27
C LYS A 566 -10.43 -6.88 2.91
N MET A 567 -11.28 -7.20 1.94
CA MET A 567 -11.24 -6.76 0.55
C MET A 567 -11.75 -5.34 0.32
N ASP A 568 -12.67 -4.91 1.17
CA ASP A 568 -13.43 -3.65 1.03
C ASP A 568 -12.54 -2.39 1.12
N ARG A 569 -11.33 -2.52 1.67
CA ARG A 569 -10.37 -1.38 1.74
C ARG A 569 -9.72 -1.01 0.42
N THR A 570 -9.78 -1.88 -0.58
CA THR A 570 -8.95 -1.76 -1.79
C THR A 570 -9.55 -0.85 -2.85
N ASP A 571 -10.85 -0.61 -2.78
CA ASP A 571 -11.63 0.32 -3.61
C ASP A 571 -12.07 1.58 -2.85
N GLY A 572 -11.64 1.71 -1.59
CA GLY A 572 -12.01 2.80 -0.68
C GLY A 572 -11.64 4.22 -1.09
N SER A 573 -10.99 4.44 -2.24
CA SER A 573 -10.69 5.78 -2.76
C SER A 573 -11.96 6.54 -3.13
N LEU A 574 -12.03 7.81 -2.76
CA LEU A 574 -13.15 8.67 -3.11
C LEU A 574 -13.14 8.96 -4.61
N ALA A 575 -14.05 8.33 -5.36
CA ALA A 575 -14.14 8.46 -6.80
C ALA A 575 -14.50 9.90 -7.25
N ILE A 576 -14.02 10.27 -8.44
CA ILE A 576 -14.44 11.51 -9.12
C ILE A 576 -15.97 11.59 -9.22
N GLY A 577 -16.51 12.75 -8.86
CA GLY A 577 -17.94 13.05 -8.85
C GLY A 577 -18.67 12.69 -7.55
N ARG A 578 -18.09 11.84 -6.68
CA ARG A 578 -18.68 11.50 -5.38
C ARG A 578 -18.29 12.51 -4.32
N THR A 579 -19.25 12.84 -3.45
CA THR A 579 -19.04 13.73 -2.31
C THR A 579 -19.00 12.93 -1.02
N LEU A 580 -17.88 13.00 -0.30
CA LEU A 580 -17.79 12.56 1.09
C LEU A 580 -18.15 13.74 2.00
N THR A 581 -19.08 13.52 2.93
CA THR A 581 -19.48 14.51 3.93
C THR A 581 -19.04 14.06 5.32
N THR A 582 -18.39 14.95 6.07
CA THR A 582 -17.99 14.71 7.45
C THR A 582 -18.15 15.97 8.28
N GLY A 583 -19.03 15.92 9.30
CA GLY A 583 -19.43 17.13 10.02
C GLY A 583 -19.95 18.21 9.07
N ASN A 584 -19.27 19.37 9.04
CA ASN A 584 -19.60 20.48 8.16
C ASN A 584 -18.72 20.55 6.89
N SER A 585 -17.92 19.52 6.61
CA SER A 585 -16.99 19.48 5.48
C SER A 585 -17.50 18.53 4.39
N HIS A 586 -17.48 19.00 3.15
CA HIS A 586 -17.89 18.25 1.96
C HIS A 586 -16.75 18.24 0.95
N ILE A 587 -16.34 17.04 0.55
CA ILE A 587 -15.14 16.79 -0.25
C ILE A 587 -15.55 16.09 -1.54
N THR A 588 -15.27 16.67 -2.70
CA THR A 588 -15.67 16.13 -4.01
C THR A 588 -14.52 16.21 -5.01
N PRO A 589 -13.91 15.08 -5.41
CA PRO A 589 -12.97 15.05 -6.53
C PRO A 589 -13.71 15.33 -7.84
N LEU A 590 -13.16 16.21 -8.68
CA LEU A 590 -13.86 16.75 -9.85
C LEU A 590 -13.27 16.31 -11.18
N ALA A 591 -11.95 16.30 -11.29
CA ALA A 591 -11.27 16.07 -12.54
C ALA A 591 -9.85 15.59 -12.29
N ARG A 592 -9.28 14.90 -13.26
CA ARG A 592 -7.87 14.50 -13.26
C ARG A 592 -7.23 14.82 -14.60
N GLY A 593 -5.92 14.90 -14.62
CA GLY A 593 -5.16 15.12 -15.86
C GLY A 593 -3.66 15.05 -15.63
N GLY A 594 -2.90 15.45 -16.66
CA GLY A 594 -1.44 15.39 -16.65
C GLY A 594 -0.90 14.02 -17.10
N SER A 595 0.42 13.86 -17.01
CA SER A 595 1.15 12.64 -17.38
C SER A 595 2.46 12.54 -16.60
N GLY A 596 2.88 11.33 -16.23
CA GLY A 596 4.11 11.13 -15.46
C GLY A 596 4.07 11.85 -14.11
N ALA A 597 5.11 12.64 -13.82
CA ALA A 597 5.21 13.43 -12.58
C ALA A 597 4.13 14.53 -12.46
N ASP A 598 3.59 15.01 -13.58
CA ASP A 598 2.63 16.12 -13.60
C ASP A 598 1.16 15.66 -13.51
N GLU A 599 0.91 14.39 -13.15
CA GLU A 599 -0.46 13.90 -12.95
C GLU A 599 -1.10 14.53 -11.70
N TRP A 600 -2.34 14.97 -11.85
CA TRP A 600 -3.09 15.71 -10.84
C TRP A 600 -4.56 15.32 -10.74
N LEU A 601 -5.17 15.64 -9.60
CA LEU A 601 -6.58 15.52 -9.25
C LEU A 601 -7.08 16.85 -8.68
N ASP A 602 -8.12 17.45 -9.26
CA ASP A 602 -8.79 18.63 -8.71
C ASP A 602 -9.87 18.20 -7.72
N VAL A 603 -9.86 18.76 -6.51
CA VAL A 603 -10.77 18.42 -5.41
C VAL A 603 -11.48 19.68 -4.92
N ARG A 604 -12.81 19.67 -4.94
CA ARG A 604 -13.65 20.68 -4.28
C ARG A 604 -13.71 20.38 -2.79
N VAL A 605 -13.44 21.38 -1.96
CA VAL A 605 -13.72 21.33 -0.53
C VAL A 605 -14.62 22.51 -0.16
N ASN A 606 -15.77 22.19 0.42
CA ASN A 606 -16.73 23.15 0.93
C ASN A 606 -16.96 22.87 2.42
N THR A 607 -16.75 23.87 3.27
CA THR A 607 -16.98 23.81 4.70
C THR A 607 -18.04 24.83 5.12
N GLY A 608 -19.01 24.41 5.92
CA GLY A 608 -20.08 25.26 6.47
C GLY A 608 -21.43 24.56 6.53
N ALA A 609 -22.41 25.20 7.16
CA ALA A 609 -23.75 24.63 7.36
C ALA A 609 -24.71 24.80 6.16
N PHE A 610 -24.29 25.54 5.11
CA PHE A 610 -25.08 25.90 3.92
C PHE A 610 -26.60 26.04 4.13
N PRO A 611 -27.07 27.01 4.96
CA PRO A 611 -28.50 27.17 5.23
C PRO A 611 -29.29 27.49 3.96
N GLY A 612 -30.35 26.74 3.68
CA GLY A 612 -31.17 26.90 2.47
C GLY A 612 -30.69 26.08 1.27
N ASN A 613 -29.66 25.25 1.43
CA ASN A 613 -29.23 24.27 0.45
C ASN A 613 -30.29 23.19 0.24
N THR A 614 -30.66 22.95 -1.01
CA THR A 614 -31.72 22.02 -1.43
C THR A 614 -31.12 20.96 -2.33
N ALA A 615 -31.51 19.70 -2.13
CA ALA A 615 -30.99 18.61 -2.95
C ALA A 615 -31.28 18.82 -4.45
N PRO A 616 -30.37 18.38 -5.33
CA PRO A 616 -30.62 18.39 -6.77
C PRO A 616 -31.74 17.40 -7.15
N SER A 617 -32.10 17.40 -8.43
CA SER A 617 -33.00 16.42 -9.05
C SER A 617 -32.31 15.80 -10.25
N VAL A 618 -32.58 14.53 -10.55
CA VAL A 618 -31.98 13.85 -11.71
C VAL A 618 -32.92 12.80 -12.33
N THR A 619 -32.93 12.71 -13.65
CA THR A 619 -33.49 11.59 -14.42
C THR A 619 -32.42 10.94 -15.29
N LEU A 620 -32.56 9.64 -15.56
CA LEU A 620 -31.58 8.85 -16.30
C LEU A 620 -32.15 8.31 -17.64
N ALA A 621 -31.49 8.64 -18.74
CA ALA A 621 -31.74 8.12 -20.07
C ALA A 621 -30.60 7.20 -20.55
N GLY A 622 -30.92 6.24 -21.42
CA GLY A 622 -29.98 5.24 -21.97
C GLY A 622 -30.71 3.99 -22.49
N PRO A 623 -30.01 2.99 -23.05
CA PRO A 623 -30.63 1.74 -23.50
C PRO A 623 -31.10 0.87 -22.30
N SER A 624 -32.12 0.05 -22.52
CA SER A 624 -32.54 -0.99 -21.55
C SER A 624 -32.02 -2.39 -21.92
N THR A 625 -31.43 -2.53 -23.11
CA THR A 625 -30.85 -3.78 -23.62
C THR A 625 -29.68 -3.46 -24.54
N ILE A 626 -28.59 -4.22 -24.41
CA ILE A 626 -27.38 -4.04 -25.24
C ILE A 626 -26.60 -5.36 -25.35
N GLY A 627 -25.80 -5.56 -26.39
CA GLY A 627 -24.89 -6.71 -26.47
C GLY A 627 -23.65 -6.55 -25.57
N VAL A 628 -23.05 -7.67 -25.15
CA VAL A 628 -21.72 -7.67 -24.49
C VAL A 628 -20.69 -6.97 -25.36
N ARG A 629 -19.75 -6.25 -24.74
CA ARG A 629 -18.68 -5.48 -25.39
C ARG A 629 -19.16 -4.42 -26.39
N GLN A 630 -20.44 -4.04 -26.36
CA GLN A 630 -20.94 -2.85 -27.05
C GLN A 630 -20.97 -1.68 -26.07
N THR A 631 -20.54 -0.51 -26.54
CA THR A 631 -20.60 0.73 -25.77
C THR A 631 -22.04 1.23 -25.66
N ALA A 632 -22.58 1.29 -24.45
CA ALA A 632 -23.80 2.01 -24.13
C ALA A 632 -23.50 3.46 -23.78
N VAL A 633 -24.40 4.38 -24.16
CA VAL A 633 -24.36 5.78 -23.74
C VAL A 633 -25.54 6.07 -22.82
N PHE A 634 -25.26 6.69 -21.68
CA PHE A 634 -26.23 7.14 -20.70
C PHE A 634 -26.15 8.65 -20.52
N THR A 635 -27.28 9.28 -20.25
CA THR A 635 -27.36 10.73 -20.02
C THR A 635 -28.25 11.02 -18.82
N ALA A 636 -27.69 11.72 -17.85
CA ALA A 636 -28.38 12.25 -16.68
C ALA A 636 -28.89 13.66 -16.99
N GLN A 637 -30.20 13.87 -16.89
CA GLN A 637 -30.77 15.22 -16.89
C GLN A 637 -30.94 15.65 -15.43
N ALA A 638 -30.07 16.54 -14.95
CA ALA A 638 -30.10 17.01 -13.58
C ALA A 638 -30.27 18.52 -13.47
N SER A 639 -30.88 18.97 -12.38
CA SER A 639 -31.00 20.40 -12.05
C SER A 639 -30.96 20.62 -10.55
N ASP A 640 -30.41 21.77 -10.16
CA ASP A 640 -30.30 22.19 -8.77
C ASP A 640 -31.19 23.42 -8.50
N PRO A 641 -32.08 23.39 -7.48
CA PRO A 641 -32.95 24.52 -7.17
C PRO A 641 -32.22 25.80 -6.74
N ASN A 642 -31.03 25.67 -6.16
CA ASN A 642 -30.20 26.79 -5.72
C ASN A 642 -29.25 27.29 -6.82
N GLY A 643 -29.20 26.61 -7.97
CA GLY A 643 -28.29 26.92 -9.07
C GLY A 643 -26.85 26.51 -8.79
N ASP A 644 -26.64 25.56 -7.87
CA ASP A 644 -25.31 25.05 -7.56
C ASP A 644 -24.71 24.25 -8.71
N ALA A 645 -23.38 24.28 -8.79
CA ALA A 645 -22.65 23.42 -9.71
C ALA A 645 -22.81 21.96 -9.27
N LEU A 646 -22.98 21.06 -10.24
CA LEU A 646 -23.25 19.65 -9.98
C LEU A 646 -22.05 18.76 -10.32
N ALA A 647 -21.87 17.72 -9.52
CA ALA A 647 -20.92 16.66 -9.75
C ALA A 647 -21.66 15.34 -10.01
N TYR A 648 -21.15 14.49 -10.90
CA TYR A 648 -21.78 13.28 -11.38
C TYR A 648 -20.87 12.07 -11.13
N SER A 649 -21.40 11.07 -10.44
CA SER A 649 -20.77 9.76 -10.26
C SER A 649 -21.62 8.68 -10.89
N TRP A 650 -20.99 7.76 -11.60
CA TRP A 650 -21.67 6.70 -12.36
C TRP A 650 -21.18 5.32 -11.94
N ASP A 651 -22.14 4.43 -11.65
CA ASP A 651 -21.93 3.02 -11.31
C ASP A 651 -22.72 2.17 -12.30
N PHE A 652 -22.06 1.19 -12.94
CA PHE A 652 -22.65 0.33 -13.96
C PHE A 652 -22.92 -1.10 -13.47
N GLY A 653 -22.80 -1.35 -12.16
CA GLY A 653 -22.97 -2.67 -11.54
C GLY A 653 -21.79 -3.63 -11.77
N GLN A 654 -20.73 -3.17 -12.44
CA GLN A 654 -19.42 -3.83 -12.57
C GLN A 654 -18.27 -2.85 -12.28
N GLY A 655 -18.55 -1.79 -11.51
CA GLY A 655 -17.60 -0.75 -11.13
C GLY A 655 -17.98 0.65 -11.62
N PHE A 656 -17.20 1.63 -11.17
CA PHE A 656 -17.39 3.05 -11.46
C PHE A 656 -16.70 3.49 -12.76
N THR A 657 -17.28 4.50 -13.42
CA THR A 657 -16.53 5.36 -14.35
C THR A 657 -16.14 6.65 -13.66
N PHE A 658 -15.01 7.22 -14.03
CA PHE A 658 -14.36 8.30 -13.27
C PHE A 658 -14.41 9.65 -13.97
N ASP A 659 -15.46 9.87 -14.77
CA ASP A 659 -15.69 11.10 -15.48
C ASP A 659 -16.85 11.86 -14.84
N ASN A 660 -16.54 13.03 -14.29
CA ASN A 660 -17.52 13.94 -13.72
C ASN A 660 -18.29 14.65 -14.84
N HIS A 661 -19.26 13.96 -15.44
CA HIS A 661 -20.01 14.48 -16.58
C HIS A 661 -21.45 13.95 -16.60
N PRO A 662 -22.44 14.74 -17.07
CA PRO A 662 -23.83 14.31 -17.21
C PRO A 662 -24.06 13.22 -18.26
N THR A 663 -23.05 12.88 -19.06
CA THR A 663 -23.08 11.77 -20.02
C THR A 663 -21.94 10.83 -19.69
N ALA A 664 -22.24 9.53 -19.61
CA ALA A 664 -21.26 8.48 -19.38
C ALA A 664 -21.44 7.34 -20.38
N THR A 665 -20.36 6.61 -20.62
CA THR A 665 -20.30 5.50 -21.55
C THR A 665 -19.71 4.27 -20.89
N PHE A 666 -20.26 3.08 -21.17
CA PHE A 666 -19.80 1.84 -20.56
C PHE A 666 -20.03 0.64 -21.47
N ALA A 667 -19.13 -0.34 -21.43
CA ALA A 667 -19.26 -1.61 -22.13
C ALA A 667 -19.08 -2.76 -21.11
N TRP A 668 -20.08 -3.64 -21.02
CA TRP A 668 -20.02 -4.79 -20.12
C TRP A 668 -19.19 -5.91 -20.72
N THR A 669 -18.34 -6.51 -19.88
CA THR A 669 -17.43 -7.59 -20.31
C THR A 669 -18.18 -8.91 -20.50
N ILE A 670 -19.25 -9.11 -19.74
CA ILE A 670 -20.09 -10.33 -19.74
C ILE A 670 -21.58 -9.99 -19.74
N GLY A 671 -22.40 -10.93 -20.20
CA GLY A 671 -23.84 -10.84 -20.24
C GLY A 671 -24.47 -11.05 -18.87
N GLY A 672 -25.59 -10.39 -18.63
CA GLY A 672 -26.28 -10.37 -17.34
C GLY A 672 -27.25 -9.21 -17.22
N THR A 673 -27.91 -9.08 -16.07
CA THR A 673 -28.75 -7.93 -15.75
C THR A 673 -27.99 -7.03 -14.79
N PHE A 674 -27.79 -5.77 -15.19
CA PHE A 674 -27.06 -4.78 -14.40
C PHE A 674 -27.94 -3.58 -14.09
N THR A 675 -27.70 -2.95 -12.95
CA THR A 675 -28.35 -1.69 -12.58
C THR A 675 -27.34 -0.57 -12.75
N VAL A 676 -27.60 0.32 -13.71
CA VAL A 676 -26.84 1.56 -13.87
C VAL A 676 -27.40 2.58 -12.89
N LYS A 677 -26.53 3.21 -12.10
CA LYS A 677 -26.85 4.26 -11.15
C LYS A 677 -26.03 5.51 -11.45
N VAL A 678 -26.69 6.66 -11.48
CA VAL A 678 -26.04 7.97 -11.43
C VAL A 678 -26.38 8.65 -10.10
N THR A 679 -25.36 9.12 -9.40
CA THR A 679 -25.48 9.94 -8.20
C THR A 679 -24.98 11.34 -8.54
N VAL A 680 -25.85 12.34 -8.35
CA VAL A 680 -25.57 13.75 -8.63
C VAL A 680 -25.45 14.50 -7.31
N SER A 681 -24.36 15.21 -7.09
CA SER A 681 -24.10 15.98 -5.87
C SER A 681 -24.00 17.47 -6.13
N ASP A 682 -24.49 18.28 -5.19
CA ASP A 682 -24.30 19.73 -5.12
C ASP A 682 -22.94 20.15 -4.52
N MET A 683 -22.14 19.17 -4.08
CA MET A 683 -20.86 19.34 -3.36
C MET A 683 -20.97 20.08 -2.01
N LYS A 684 -22.18 20.23 -1.47
CA LYS A 684 -22.50 20.85 -0.16
C LYS A 684 -23.31 19.89 0.73
N GLY A 685 -23.19 18.61 0.46
CA GLY A 685 -23.72 17.53 1.28
C GLY A 685 -25.05 16.95 0.81
N GLN A 686 -25.71 17.50 -0.22
CA GLN A 686 -26.92 16.90 -0.77
C GLN A 686 -26.63 16.15 -2.08
N THR A 687 -27.42 15.09 -2.29
CA THR A 687 -27.31 14.24 -3.48
C THR A 687 -28.68 13.82 -3.98
N ALA A 688 -28.76 13.50 -5.27
CA ALA A 688 -29.90 12.83 -5.88
C ALA A 688 -29.43 11.65 -6.72
N GLU A 689 -30.21 10.58 -6.75
CA GLU A 689 -29.86 9.36 -7.50
C GLU A 689 -30.94 9.01 -8.54
N ALA A 690 -30.52 8.45 -9.66
CA ALA A 690 -31.40 7.80 -10.62
C ALA A 690 -30.80 6.47 -11.06
N THR A 691 -31.65 5.46 -11.22
CA THR A 691 -31.22 4.11 -11.62
C THR A 691 -31.94 3.64 -12.89
N LYS A 692 -31.29 2.73 -13.62
CA LYS A 692 -31.86 2.07 -14.80
C LYS A 692 -31.32 0.64 -14.93
N THR A 693 -32.22 -0.33 -15.06
CA THR A 693 -31.84 -1.72 -15.33
C THR A 693 -31.54 -1.93 -16.82
N VAL A 694 -30.44 -2.63 -17.10
CA VAL A 694 -29.94 -2.94 -18.43
C VAL A 694 -29.74 -4.46 -18.55
N ALA A 695 -30.38 -5.06 -19.55
CA ALA A 695 -30.14 -6.46 -19.93
C ALA A 695 -29.00 -6.53 -20.95
N VAL A 696 -27.86 -7.09 -20.56
CA VAL A 696 -26.70 -7.30 -21.44
C VAL A 696 -26.78 -8.71 -22.03
N THR A 697 -26.97 -8.79 -23.35
CA THR A 697 -27.15 -10.04 -24.08
C THR A 697 -25.83 -10.54 -24.68
N GLY A 698 -25.64 -11.86 -24.75
CA GLY A 698 -24.43 -12.48 -25.28
C GLY A 698 -23.74 -13.38 -24.26
N ASP A 699 -22.41 -13.37 -24.27
CA ASP A 699 -21.54 -14.28 -23.50
C ASP A 699 -21.83 -14.23 -22.00
N SER A 700 -22.46 -15.27 -21.47
CA SER A 700 -22.77 -15.37 -20.05
C SER A 700 -21.64 -16.08 -19.30
N ASN A 701 -21.42 -15.72 -18.03
CA ASN A 701 -20.52 -16.48 -17.16
C ASN A 701 -21.15 -17.79 -16.68
N THR A 702 -21.47 -18.69 -17.61
CA THR A 702 -21.98 -20.03 -17.29
C THR A 702 -20.93 -21.07 -17.63
N TRP A 703 -20.69 -21.99 -16.70
CA TRP A 703 -19.68 -23.04 -16.82
C TRP A 703 -20.32 -24.42 -16.76
N SER A 704 -19.90 -25.30 -17.66
CA SER A 704 -20.34 -26.69 -17.73
C SER A 704 -19.19 -27.64 -17.43
N THR A 705 -19.42 -28.63 -16.56
CA THR A 705 -18.50 -29.76 -16.38
C THR A 705 -18.52 -30.63 -17.63
N ARG A 706 -17.35 -30.92 -18.22
CA ARG A 706 -17.20 -31.76 -19.42
C ARG A 706 -16.66 -33.15 -19.12
N ALA A 707 -15.71 -33.25 -18.19
CA ALA A 707 -15.21 -34.51 -17.68
C ALA A 707 -14.87 -34.37 -16.20
N ASN A 708 -15.14 -35.44 -15.44
CA ASN A 708 -14.69 -35.60 -14.06
C ASN A 708 -14.42 -37.08 -13.85
N THR A 709 -13.18 -37.43 -13.51
CA THR A 709 -12.82 -38.80 -13.14
C THR A 709 -12.20 -38.77 -11.76
N SER A 710 -12.67 -39.62 -10.86
CA SER A 710 -12.52 -39.44 -9.41
C SER A 710 -11.10 -39.61 -8.83
N VAL A 711 -10.04 -39.61 -9.64
CA VAL A 711 -8.65 -39.71 -9.15
C VAL A 711 -7.65 -39.02 -10.10
N GLY A 712 -6.88 -38.06 -9.59
CA GLY A 712 -5.72 -37.44 -10.27
C GLY A 712 -5.89 -35.94 -10.57
N THR A 713 -4.88 -35.33 -11.20
CA THR A 713 -4.79 -33.88 -11.42
C THR A 713 -4.29 -33.57 -12.82
N PHE A 714 -5.02 -32.72 -13.57
CA PHE A 714 -4.49 -32.10 -14.78
C PHE A 714 -3.71 -30.83 -14.42
N HIS A 715 -2.53 -30.67 -15.00
CA HIS A 715 -1.62 -29.54 -14.75
C HIS A 715 -1.48 -28.60 -15.94
N ALA A 716 -1.68 -29.08 -17.17
CA ALA A 716 -1.47 -28.28 -18.37
C ALA A 716 -2.49 -28.59 -19.48
N LEU A 717 -2.75 -27.55 -20.28
CA LEU A 717 -3.56 -27.60 -21.51
C LEU A 717 -2.72 -27.09 -22.68
N ALA A 718 -2.90 -27.70 -23.86
CA ALA A 718 -2.34 -27.19 -25.11
C ALA A 718 -3.34 -27.41 -26.25
N ALA A 719 -3.37 -26.50 -27.21
CA ALA A 719 -4.26 -26.58 -28.35
C ALA A 719 -3.53 -26.34 -29.68
N SER A 720 -3.82 -27.20 -30.63
CA SER A 720 -3.67 -26.94 -32.06
C SER A 720 -4.94 -26.26 -32.59
N PRO A 721 -4.99 -25.80 -33.85
CA PRO A 721 -6.21 -25.23 -34.43
C PRO A 721 -7.45 -26.13 -34.34
N ASN A 722 -7.29 -27.46 -34.29
CA ASN A 722 -8.39 -28.43 -34.42
C ASN A 722 -8.51 -29.40 -33.24
N LYS A 723 -7.63 -29.32 -32.25
CA LYS A 723 -7.58 -30.28 -31.14
C LYS A 723 -6.96 -29.65 -29.90
N VAL A 724 -7.54 -29.92 -28.74
CA VAL A 724 -7.04 -29.57 -27.41
C VAL A 724 -6.69 -30.83 -26.63
N ILE A 725 -5.62 -30.75 -25.84
CA ILE A 725 -5.17 -31.81 -24.94
C ILE A 725 -5.08 -31.30 -23.49
N ALA A 726 -5.42 -32.16 -22.53
CA ALA A 726 -5.23 -31.96 -21.10
C ALA A 726 -4.29 -33.05 -20.57
N VAL A 727 -3.26 -32.67 -19.83
CA VAL A 727 -2.20 -33.58 -19.39
C VAL A 727 -1.91 -33.41 -17.90
N GLY A 728 -1.54 -34.49 -17.21
CA GLY A 728 -1.45 -34.46 -15.75
C GLY A 728 -0.75 -35.65 -15.11
N GLU A 729 -1.16 -35.94 -13.88
CA GLU A 729 -0.67 -37.06 -13.07
C GLU A 729 -1.79 -37.75 -12.29
N GLN A 730 -1.65 -39.06 -12.07
CA GLN A 730 -2.51 -39.85 -11.20
C GLN A 730 -1.64 -40.62 -10.19
N TYR A 731 -1.98 -40.60 -8.90
CA TYR A 731 -1.21 -41.28 -7.82
C TYR A 731 -1.74 -42.67 -7.46
N ALA A 732 -3.04 -42.94 -7.62
CA ALA A 732 -3.68 -44.19 -7.24
C ALA A 732 -4.78 -44.61 -8.24
N PRO A 733 -5.04 -45.91 -8.46
CA PRO A 733 -4.31 -47.08 -7.96
C PRO A 733 -3.01 -47.37 -8.74
N SER A 734 -2.66 -46.57 -9.74
CA SER A 734 -1.42 -46.70 -10.52
C SER A 734 -0.89 -45.31 -10.86
N TYR A 735 0.42 -45.12 -10.74
CA TYR A 735 1.09 -43.90 -11.17
C TYR A 735 1.03 -43.83 -12.69
N THR A 736 0.30 -42.87 -13.26
CA THR A 736 0.14 -42.74 -14.72
C THR A 736 0.18 -41.28 -15.16
N GLY A 737 0.49 -41.08 -16.44
CA GLY A 737 0.41 -39.80 -17.14
C GLY A 737 -0.88 -39.71 -17.95
N PRO A 738 -2.01 -39.30 -17.35
CA PRO A 738 -3.29 -39.17 -18.05
C PRO A 738 -3.22 -38.09 -19.12
N VAL A 739 -3.80 -38.39 -20.29
CA VAL A 739 -3.98 -37.44 -21.39
C VAL A 739 -5.40 -37.52 -21.89
N ALA A 740 -6.14 -36.42 -21.75
CA ALA A 740 -7.45 -36.25 -22.34
C ALA A 740 -7.33 -35.44 -23.63
N THR A 741 -8.05 -35.82 -24.68
CA THR A 741 -8.07 -35.10 -25.95
C THR A 741 -9.49 -34.77 -26.39
N SER A 742 -9.66 -33.65 -27.07
CA SER A 742 -10.94 -33.25 -27.65
C SER A 742 -10.72 -32.46 -28.94
N THR A 743 -11.57 -32.69 -29.95
CA THR A 743 -11.58 -31.91 -31.20
C THR A 743 -12.56 -30.74 -31.17
N ASP A 744 -13.50 -30.75 -30.22
CA ASP A 744 -14.57 -29.75 -30.11
C ASP A 744 -14.56 -28.98 -28.78
N GLY A 745 -13.81 -29.45 -27.78
CA GLY A 745 -13.75 -28.90 -26.42
C GLY A 745 -14.87 -29.41 -25.51
N THR A 746 -15.87 -30.09 -26.06
CA THR A 746 -17.04 -30.63 -25.36
C THR A 746 -16.90 -32.12 -25.06
N ASN A 747 -16.49 -32.91 -26.05
CA ASN A 747 -16.39 -34.36 -25.97
C ASN A 747 -14.93 -34.75 -25.77
N TRP A 748 -14.63 -35.37 -24.63
CA TRP A 748 -13.27 -35.70 -24.22
C TRP A 748 -13.04 -37.22 -24.23
N THR A 749 -11.91 -37.62 -24.80
CA THR A 749 -11.43 -39.00 -24.77
C THR A 749 -10.16 -39.07 -23.94
N ALA A 750 -10.19 -39.87 -22.86
CA ALA A 750 -9.04 -40.05 -21.98
C ALA A 750 -8.21 -41.29 -22.38
N THR A 751 -6.90 -41.12 -22.33
CA THR A 751 -5.86 -42.13 -22.57
C THR A 751 -4.75 -41.96 -21.53
N VAL A 752 -3.75 -42.84 -21.53
CA VAL A 752 -2.56 -42.72 -20.69
C VAL A 752 -1.31 -42.77 -21.57
N LEU A 753 -0.33 -41.91 -21.29
CA LEU A 753 0.96 -41.88 -21.99
C LEU A 753 1.79 -43.12 -21.65
N GLY A 754 1.82 -43.47 -20.35
CA GLY A 754 2.59 -44.57 -19.79
C GLY A 754 2.38 -44.73 -18.28
N LEU A 755 3.00 -45.76 -17.69
CA LEU A 755 3.12 -45.92 -16.25
C LEU A 755 4.25 -45.02 -15.74
N ASN A 756 4.07 -44.38 -14.58
CA ASN A 756 5.05 -43.53 -13.87
C ASN A 756 5.37 -42.15 -14.49
N GLU A 757 4.80 -41.83 -15.65
CA GLU A 757 4.97 -40.53 -16.30
C GLU A 757 4.06 -39.47 -15.66
N GLN A 758 4.58 -38.26 -15.44
CA GLN A 758 3.84 -37.13 -14.85
C GLN A 758 4.11 -35.87 -15.68
N ALA A 759 3.04 -35.25 -16.17
CA ALA A 759 3.12 -34.09 -17.07
C ALA A 759 2.77 -32.78 -16.36
N TYR A 760 3.63 -31.76 -16.50
CA TYR A 760 3.46 -30.44 -15.84
C TYR A 760 3.36 -29.27 -16.83
N GLY A 761 3.91 -29.41 -18.04
CA GLY A 761 3.83 -28.39 -19.09
C GLY A 761 3.47 -29.02 -20.44
N ALA A 762 2.67 -28.31 -21.24
CA ALA A 762 2.32 -28.72 -22.59
C ALA A 762 2.25 -27.50 -23.51
N ILE A 763 2.67 -27.67 -24.77
CA ILE A 763 2.58 -26.64 -25.82
C ILE A 763 2.24 -27.25 -27.18
N TRP A 764 1.69 -26.41 -28.06
CA TRP A 764 1.66 -26.63 -29.50
C TRP A 764 2.66 -25.67 -30.15
N ASP A 765 3.63 -26.19 -30.90
CA ASP A 765 4.69 -25.36 -31.51
C ASP A 765 4.35 -24.84 -32.92
N GLY A 766 3.11 -25.05 -33.37
CA GLY A 766 2.69 -24.79 -34.75
C GLY A 766 2.64 -26.05 -35.62
N SER A 767 3.33 -27.12 -35.23
CA SER A 767 3.44 -28.36 -36.01
C SER A 767 3.19 -29.65 -35.20
N GLN A 768 3.51 -29.65 -33.91
CA GLN A 768 3.41 -30.83 -33.04
C GLN A 768 3.11 -30.42 -31.59
N PHE A 769 2.61 -31.39 -30.82
CA PHE A 769 2.47 -31.24 -29.37
C PHE A 769 3.76 -31.66 -28.66
N LEU A 770 4.15 -30.88 -27.65
CA LEU A 770 5.23 -31.24 -26.74
C LEU A 770 4.74 -31.21 -25.29
N ILE A 771 5.20 -32.16 -24.49
CA ILE A 771 4.94 -32.24 -23.05
C ILE A 771 6.28 -32.26 -22.31
N ALA A 772 6.37 -31.49 -21.23
CA ALA A 772 7.46 -31.55 -20.26
C ALA A 772 6.95 -32.03 -18.90
N GLY A 773 7.79 -32.82 -18.23
CA GLY A 773 7.44 -33.35 -16.92
C GLY A 773 8.54 -34.22 -16.33
N ARG A 774 8.12 -35.28 -15.65
CA ARG A 774 9.02 -36.24 -15.03
C ARG A 774 8.54 -37.68 -15.19
N ASP A 775 9.47 -38.60 -15.08
CA ASP A 775 9.22 -40.04 -15.16
C ASP A 775 9.97 -40.75 -14.03
N PHE A 776 9.37 -41.80 -13.46
CA PHE A 776 10.04 -42.72 -12.56
C PHE A 776 10.46 -43.97 -13.33
N ASP A 777 11.68 -43.92 -13.87
CA ASP A 777 12.33 -45.03 -14.56
C ASP A 777 13.53 -45.56 -13.74
N PRO A 778 13.36 -46.67 -12.99
CA PRO A 778 14.43 -47.25 -12.18
C PRO A 778 15.58 -47.84 -13.00
N SER A 779 15.41 -48.04 -14.32
CA SER A 779 16.49 -48.49 -15.20
C SER A 779 17.47 -47.36 -15.56
N ILE A 780 17.02 -46.11 -15.48
CA ILE A 780 17.81 -44.91 -15.78
C ILE A 780 18.29 -44.22 -14.50
N ALA A 781 17.47 -44.24 -13.44
CA ALA A 781 17.81 -43.73 -12.11
C ALA A 781 17.67 -44.84 -11.05
N PRO A 782 18.70 -45.71 -10.88
CA PRO A 782 18.65 -46.83 -9.92
C PRO A 782 18.45 -46.40 -8.46
N SER A 783 18.70 -45.13 -8.15
CA SER A 783 18.45 -44.52 -6.85
C SER A 783 16.96 -44.32 -6.52
N GLY A 784 16.05 -44.66 -7.44
CA GLY A 784 14.61 -44.39 -7.30
C GLY A 784 14.26 -42.91 -7.40
N ALA A 785 15.06 -42.13 -8.14
CA ALA A 785 14.80 -40.71 -8.36
C ALA A 785 14.01 -40.48 -9.67
N PHE A 786 13.09 -39.52 -9.66
CA PHE A 786 12.45 -39.05 -10.88
C PHE A 786 13.46 -38.39 -11.83
N VAL A 787 13.35 -38.68 -13.12
CA VAL A 787 14.12 -38.07 -14.21
C VAL A 787 13.26 -37.05 -14.97
N GLY A 788 13.89 -36.08 -15.64
CA GLY A 788 13.19 -35.13 -16.50
C GLY A 788 12.70 -35.81 -17.77
N MET A 789 11.50 -35.47 -18.23
CA MET A 789 10.86 -36.09 -19.39
C MET A 789 10.41 -35.03 -20.41
N ILE A 790 10.67 -35.29 -21.70
CA ILE A 790 10.08 -34.58 -22.82
C ILE A 790 9.40 -35.58 -23.77
N LEU A 791 8.11 -35.38 -24.04
CA LEU A 791 7.37 -36.15 -25.03
C LEU A 791 7.05 -35.28 -26.24
N THR A 792 7.20 -35.82 -27.44
CA THR A 792 6.81 -35.15 -28.71
C THR A 792 5.80 -36.00 -29.47
N SER A 793 4.69 -35.41 -29.90
CA SER A 793 3.72 -36.06 -30.78
C SER A 793 3.67 -35.36 -32.14
N PRO A 794 4.27 -35.97 -33.20
CA PRO A 794 4.36 -35.34 -34.52
C PRO A 794 3.02 -35.34 -35.27
N THR A 795 2.04 -36.10 -34.80
CA THR A 795 0.68 -36.07 -35.36
C THR A 795 -0.11 -35.01 -34.63
N ALA A 796 -0.82 -34.16 -35.39
CA ALA A 796 -1.82 -33.24 -34.84
C ALA A 796 -2.91 -33.97 -34.04
N ASP A 797 -2.94 -35.30 -34.12
CA ASP A 797 -3.88 -36.16 -33.41
C ASP A 797 -3.51 -36.54 -31.99
N ALA A 798 -2.27 -36.27 -31.55
CA ALA A 798 -1.77 -36.63 -30.21
C ALA A 798 -1.86 -38.14 -29.87
N GLY A 799 -1.87 -39.02 -30.89
CA GLY A 799 -2.08 -40.46 -30.73
C GLY A 799 -0.81 -41.30 -30.54
N SER A 800 0.38 -40.72 -30.79
CA SER A 800 1.66 -41.40 -30.63
C SER A 800 2.71 -40.45 -30.06
N TRP A 801 3.44 -40.88 -29.04
CA TRP A 801 4.41 -40.05 -28.33
C TRP A 801 5.82 -40.65 -28.41
N THR A 802 6.81 -39.79 -28.67
CA THR A 802 8.24 -40.16 -28.57
C THR A 802 8.80 -39.59 -27.28
N ASN A 803 9.30 -40.47 -26.40
CA ASN A 803 9.83 -40.11 -25.09
C ASN A 803 11.35 -39.84 -25.12
N ARG A 804 11.79 -38.81 -24.39
CA ARG A 804 13.18 -38.45 -24.12
C ARG A 804 13.36 -38.19 -22.64
N LEU A 805 14.29 -38.92 -22.03
CA LEU A 805 14.56 -38.88 -20.59
C LEU A 805 15.91 -38.24 -20.29
N PHE A 806 15.97 -37.49 -19.20
CA PHE A 806 17.13 -36.71 -18.77
C PHE A 806 17.45 -36.96 -17.30
N THR A 807 18.64 -37.50 -17.03
CA THR A 807 19.12 -37.70 -15.66
C THR A 807 19.46 -36.36 -14.99
N GLY A 808 19.29 -36.32 -13.66
CA GLY A 808 19.84 -35.24 -12.82
C GLY A 808 18.92 -34.06 -12.52
N SER A 809 17.76 -33.89 -13.16
CA SER A 809 16.75 -32.85 -12.78
C SER A 809 15.39 -33.07 -13.43
N ARG A 810 14.32 -32.72 -12.69
CA ARG A 810 12.91 -32.78 -13.14
C ARG A 810 12.57 -31.54 -13.99
N LEU A 811 11.63 -31.66 -14.91
CA LEU A 811 11.15 -30.55 -15.73
C LEU A 811 9.73 -30.15 -15.32
N ASN A 812 9.47 -28.84 -15.26
CA ASN A 812 8.24 -28.25 -14.74
C ASN A 812 7.48 -27.44 -15.79
N GLY A 813 8.19 -26.85 -16.77
CA GLY A 813 7.58 -25.99 -17.79
C GLY A 813 8.27 -26.09 -19.15
N ILE A 814 7.54 -25.73 -20.21
CA ILE A 814 8.04 -25.72 -21.59
C ILE A 814 7.44 -24.55 -22.38
N ALA A 815 8.23 -23.94 -23.26
CA ALA A 815 7.82 -22.88 -24.18
C ALA A 815 8.46 -23.05 -25.56
N TYR A 816 7.83 -22.50 -26.58
CA TYR A 816 8.37 -22.41 -27.94
C TYR A 816 8.25 -20.98 -28.45
N GLY A 817 9.30 -20.51 -29.11
CA GLY A 817 9.39 -19.17 -29.67
C GLY A 817 10.70 -18.95 -30.39
N ASN A 818 10.76 -17.99 -31.31
CA ASN A 818 11.98 -17.70 -32.08
C ASN A 818 12.64 -18.96 -32.72
N GLY A 819 11.82 -19.95 -33.11
CA GLY A 819 12.28 -21.21 -33.69
C GLY A 819 12.95 -22.19 -32.70
N VAL A 820 12.88 -21.95 -31.39
CA VAL A 820 13.53 -22.80 -30.37
C VAL A 820 12.58 -23.22 -29.27
N HIS A 821 12.78 -24.43 -28.75
CA HIS A 821 12.05 -24.97 -27.60
C HIS A 821 12.91 -24.84 -26.35
N ILE A 822 12.28 -24.39 -25.26
CA ILE A 822 12.91 -24.23 -23.94
C ILE A 822 12.11 -25.04 -22.93
N ALA A 823 12.79 -25.90 -22.17
CA ALA A 823 12.23 -26.61 -21.04
C ALA A 823 12.98 -26.21 -19.76
N VAL A 824 12.24 -25.89 -18.70
CA VAL A 824 12.78 -25.43 -17.42
C VAL A 824 12.42 -26.39 -16.28
N GLY A 825 13.22 -26.40 -15.22
CA GLY A 825 13.09 -27.41 -14.17
C GLY A 825 13.79 -27.08 -12.85
N ASP A 826 13.93 -28.12 -12.02
CA ASP A 826 14.57 -28.04 -10.71
C ASP A 826 16.06 -27.63 -10.82
N ASN A 827 16.61 -27.03 -9.76
CA ASN A 827 18.02 -26.62 -9.68
C ASN A 827 18.48 -25.70 -10.83
N GLY A 828 17.64 -24.76 -11.25
CA GLY A 828 17.93 -23.83 -12.35
C GLY A 828 18.05 -24.50 -13.72
N THR A 829 17.53 -25.72 -13.89
CA THR A 829 17.68 -26.48 -15.13
C THR A 829 17.01 -25.75 -16.29
N ILE A 830 17.76 -25.49 -17.36
CA ILE A 830 17.27 -24.98 -18.63
C ILE A 830 17.80 -25.89 -19.75
N ARG A 831 16.90 -26.46 -20.54
CA ARG A 831 17.24 -27.25 -21.73
C ARG A 831 16.72 -26.54 -22.97
N ARG A 832 17.51 -26.57 -24.04
CA ARG A 832 17.21 -25.90 -25.31
C ARG A 832 17.22 -26.88 -26.48
N SER A 833 16.27 -26.75 -27.40
CA SER A 833 16.22 -27.47 -28.67
C SER A 833 16.06 -26.51 -29.85
N THR A 834 16.72 -26.81 -30.96
CA THR A 834 16.68 -26.05 -32.22
C THR A 834 16.16 -26.87 -33.39
N ASN A 835 15.74 -28.11 -33.14
CA ASN A 835 15.41 -29.08 -34.19
C ASN A 835 14.07 -29.77 -33.91
N GLY A 836 13.06 -29.01 -33.46
CA GLY A 836 11.72 -29.54 -33.24
C GLY A 836 11.62 -30.45 -32.02
N GLY A 837 12.35 -30.15 -30.93
CA GLY A 837 12.31 -30.95 -29.71
C GLY A 837 12.97 -32.34 -29.83
N LEU A 838 13.72 -32.61 -30.91
CA LEU A 838 14.35 -33.91 -31.16
C LEU A 838 15.65 -34.09 -30.36
N ASN A 839 16.49 -33.04 -30.30
CA ASN A 839 17.72 -33.01 -29.52
C ASN A 839 17.68 -31.84 -28.53
N TRP A 840 18.20 -32.06 -27.33
CA TRP A 840 18.18 -31.07 -26.25
C TRP A 840 19.57 -30.87 -25.66
N THR A 841 20.03 -29.62 -25.62
CA THR A 841 21.27 -29.22 -24.97
C THR A 841 20.97 -28.60 -23.61
N LEU A 842 21.70 -29.03 -22.57
CA LEU A 842 21.64 -28.39 -21.25
C LEU A 842 22.37 -27.05 -21.30
N ILE A 843 21.69 -25.99 -20.87
CA ILE A 843 22.30 -24.67 -20.68
C ILE A 843 22.86 -24.60 -19.26
N PRO A 844 24.09 -24.06 -19.04
CA PRO A 844 24.63 -23.88 -17.70
C PRO A 844 23.67 -23.11 -16.79
N ALA A 845 23.43 -23.64 -15.59
CA ALA A 845 22.54 -23.01 -14.63
C ALA A 845 23.14 -21.66 -14.17
N ILE A 846 22.31 -20.62 -14.19
CA ILE A 846 22.68 -19.28 -13.70
C ILE A 846 22.11 -18.98 -12.30
N THR A 847 21.29 -19.89 -11.77
CA THR A 847 20.66 -19.81 -10.45
C THR A 847 20.48 -21.23 -9.89
N PRO A 848 20.54 -21.44 -8.57
CA PRO A 848 20.15 -22.72 -7.97
C PRO A 848 18.63 -22.89 -7.83
N ASN A 849 17.84 -21.84 -8.09
CA ASN A 849 16.40 -21.79 -7.83
C ASN A 849 15.61 -22.76 -8.71
N ARG A 850 14.46 -23.21 -8.20
CA ARG A 850 13.54 -24.04 -8.97
C ARG A 850 12.81 -23.17 -10.00
N LEU A 851 12.89 -23.53 -11.28
CA LEU A 851 12.12 -22.87 -12.35
C LEU A 851 10.84 -23.66 -12.61
N ASN A 852 9.68 -23.02 -12.40
CA ASN A 852 8.37 -23.67 -12.50
C ASN A 852 7.71 -23.46 -13.85
N SER A 853 7.89 -22.30 -14.46
CA SER A 853 7.15 -21.93 -15.66
C SER A 853 7.99 -21.05 -16.57
N VAL A 854 7.78 -21.20 -17.87
CA VAL A 854 8.45 -20.40 -18.91
C VAL A 854 7.43 -20.08 -19.99
N SER A 855 7.51 -18.87 -20.55
CA SER A 855 6.67 -18.46 -21.66
C SER A 855 7.46 -17.58 -22.63
N TYR A 856 7.02 -17.52 -23.88
CA TYR A 856 7.62 -16.69 -24.93
C TYR A 856 6.60 -15.70 -25.47
N GLY A 857 7.02 -14.44 -25.59
CA GLY A 857 6.18 -13.35 -26.05
C GLY A 857 6.95 -12.04 -26.13
N GLY A 858 6.50 -11.10 -26.98
CA GLY A 858 7.19 -9.82 -27.15
C GLY A 858 8.66 -9.94 -27.56
N GLY A 859 9.06 -11.06 -28.19
CA GLY A 859 10.45 -11.33 -28.58
C GLY A 859 11.36 -11.88 -27.47
N LYS A 860 10.83 -12.22 -26.29
CA LYS A 860 11.61 -12.75 -25.16
C LYS A 860 10.99 -14.01 -24.56
N PHE A 861 11.85 -14.91 -24.11
CA PHE A 861 11.55 -15.93 -23.11
C PHE A 861 11.64 -15.32 -21.72
N VAL A 862 10.65 -15.62 -20.88
CA VAL A 862 10.64 -15.28 -19.46
C VAL A 862 10.36 -16.55 -18.68
N ALA A 863 11.29 -16.93 -17.80
CA ALA A 863 11.17 -18.06 -16.89
C ALA A 863 11.01 -17.56 -15.46
N VAL A 864 10.05 -18.11 -14.73
CA VAL A 864 9.78 -17.77 -13.33
C VAL A 864 9.91 -18.97 -12.41
N GLY A 865 10.28 -18.70 -11.18
CA GLY A 865 10.56 -19.71 -10.18
C GLY A 865 10.71 -19.13 -8.78
N TYR A 866 11.19 -19.96 -7.86
CA TYR A 866 11.43 -19.59 -6.47
C TYR A 866 12.59 -20.38 -5.87
N ASP A 867 13.22 -19.83 -4.83
CA ASP A 867 14.22 -20.54 -4.03
C ASP A 867 13.53 -21.56 -3.11
N TYR A 868 13.94 -22.83 -3.18
CA TYR A 868 13.40 -23.89 -2.33
C TYR A 868 14.37 -24.14 -1.18
N PHE A 869 14.18 -23.45 -0.05
CA PHE A 869 14.84 -23.81 1.21
C PHE A 869 13.97 -24.78 2.01
N PRO A 870 14.41 -26.03 2.27
CA PRO A 870 13.78 -26.88 3.25
C PRO A 870 14.18 -26.39 4.64
N VAL A 871 13.35 -25.55 5.27
CA VAL A 871 13.47 -25.29 6.71
C VAL A 871 12.65 -26.35 7.42
N GLU A 872 13.30 -27.36 8.00
CA GLU A 872 12.67 -28.28 8.95
C GLU A 872 13.15 -28.01 10.39
N PRO A 873 12.24 -27.99 11.38
CA PRO A 873 10.79 -28.09 11.19
C PRO A 873 10.22 -26.78 10.63
N PRO A 874 9.12 -26.83 9.84
CA PRO A 874 8.37 -25.62 9.53
C PRO A 874 7.92 -24.99 10.85
N ALA A 875 8.19 -23.71 11.05
CA ALA A 875 7.67 -22.97 12.19
C ALA A 875 6.14 -23.17 12.29
N PRO A 876 5.54 -23.20 13.49
CA PRO A 876 4.08 -23.20 13.61
C PRO A 876 3.51 -21.97 12.87
N GLY A 877 2.76 -22.19 11.79
CA GLY A 877 2.34 -21.14 10.85
C GLY A 877 3.23 -20.93 9.62
N GLY A 878 4.08 -21.92 9.30
CA GLY A 878 5.15 -21.88 8.29
C GLY A 878 4.77 -21.18 6.98
N ARG A 879 5.28 -19.95 6.83
CA ARG A 879 5.32 -19.23 5.56
C ARG A 879 6.40 -19.89 4.69
N TYR A 880 6.02 -20.32 3.49
CA TYR A 880 7.00 -20.69 2.47
C TYR A 880 7.68 -19.39 2.00
N ASN A 881 8.94 -19.18 2.41
CA ASN A 881 9.73 -18.00 2.04
C ASN A 881 10.60 -18.31 0.82
N GLY A 882 9.99 -18.49 -0.35
CA GLY A 882 10.73 -18.53 -1.60
C GLY A 882 11.01 -17.11 -2.09
N ASN A 883 12.27 -16.76 -2.34
CA ASN A 883 12.59 -15.54 -3.08
C ASN A 883 12.17 -15.72 -4.54
N VAL A 884 11.52 -14.71 -5.14
CA VAL A 884 11.16 -14.71 -6.55
C VAL A 884 12.41 -14.90 -7.42
N CYS A 885 12.30 -15.79 -8.41
CA CYS A 885 13.27 -15.93 -9.48
C CYS A 885 12.63 -15.52 -10.81
N VAL A 886 13.21 -14.55 -11.52
CA VAL A 886 12.83 -14.19 -12.90
C VAL A 886 14.07 -14.17 -13.78
N LEU A 887 14.05 -14.99 -14.84
CA LEU A 887 15.12 -15.05 -15.84
C LEU A 887 14.56 -14.65 -17.21
N THR A 888 15.33 -13.88 -17.98
CA THR A 888 14.94 -13.45 -19.33
C THR A 888 15.98 -13.84 -20.38
N SER A 889 15.52 -14.11 -21.61
CA SER A 889 16.38 -14.42 -22.75
C SER A 889 15.70 -14.08 -24.09
N SER A 890 16.42 -13.56 -25.08
CA SER A 890 15.89 -13.33 -26.43
C SER A 890 16.11 -14.50 -27.41
N ASP A 891 17.08 -15.37 -27.12
CA ASP A 891 17.54 -16.44 -28.01
C ASP A 891 17.43 -17.85 -27.39
N GLY A 892 17.05 -17.91 -26.11
CA GLY A 892 16.98 -19.12 -25.30
C GLY A 892 18.34 -19.73 -24.94
N LEU A 893 19.45 -19.12 -25.38
CA LEU A 893 20.82 -19.57 -25.15
C LEU A 893 21.48 -18.73 -24.04
N THR A 894 21.34 -17.40 -24.12
CA THR A 894 21.91 -16.46 -23.16
C THR A 894 20.82 -15.98 -22.22
N TRP A 895 20.97 -16.27 -20.93
CA TRP A 895 19.99 -15.93 -19.91
C TRP A 895 20.54 -14.88 -18.95
N THR A 896 19.67 -13.96 -18.55
CA THR A 896 19.96 -12.93 -17.53
C THR A 896 19.06 -13.14 -16.34
N ASP A 897 19.61 -13.13 -15.13
CA ASP A 897 18.84 -13.08 -13.89
C ASP A 897 18.39 -11.64 -13.64
N THR A 898 17.07 -11.40 -13.72
CA THR A 898 16.45 -10.10 -13.50
C THR A 898 15.66 -10.03 -12.20
N SER A 899 15.82 -11.02 -11.31
CA SER A 899 15.03 -11.16 -10.08
C SER A 899 15.09 -9.94 -9.16
N ALA A 900 16.25 -9.26 -9.08
CA ALA A 900 16.40 -8.04 -8.29
C ALA A 900 15.86 -6.77 -8.99
N ALA A 901 15.74 -6.79 -10.33
CA ALA A 901 15.35 -5.64 -11.13
C ALA A 901 13.83 -5.53 -11.35
N VAL A 902 13.11 -6.64 -11.18
CA VAL A 902 11.64 -6.71 -11.39
C VAL A 902 10.82 -6.06 -10.27
N GLY A 903 11.44 -5.67 -9.15
CA GLY A 903 10.80 -4.86 -8.10
C GLY A 903 9.88 -5.62 -7.14
N PHE A 904 10.01 -6.95 -7.01
CA PHE A 904 9.21 -7.72 -6.06
C PHE A 904 9.69 -7.54 -4.61
N PRO A 905 8.77 -7.39 -3.63
CA PRO A 905 9.13 -7.44 -2.22
C PRO A 905 9.53 -8.89 -1.84
N SER A 906 10.45 -9.05 -0.89
CA SER A 906 10.96 -10.37 -0.47
C SER A 906 10.09 -11.07 0.58
N ASN A 907 9.03 -10.40 1.06
CA ASN A 907 8.08 -10.96 2.01
C ASN A 907 7.05 -11.87 1.31
N ALA A 908 7.44 -13.14 1.13
CA ALA A 908 6.55 -14.27 0.81
C ALA A 908 5.75 -14.13 -0.50
N GLN A 909 6.43 -13.91 -1.62
CA GLN A 909 5.81 -14.01 -2.94
C GLN A 909 6.55 -15.04 -3.80
N ASP A 910 5.89 -16.17 -4.08
CA ASP A 910 6.40 -17.10 -5.09
C ASP A 910 5.81 -16.71 -6.45
N LEU A 911 6.63 -16.52 -7.49
CA LEU A 911 6.15 -16.57 -8.88
C LEU A 911 6.32 -17.98 -9.42
N ARG A 912 5.20 -18.65 -9.64
CA ARG A 912 5.17 -20.06 -10.09
C ARG A 912 4.64 -20.21 -11.51
N TYR A 913 3.82 -19.27 -11.95
CA TYR A 913 3.11 -19.35 -13.21
C TYR A 913 3.36 -18.08 -14.01
N ILE A 914 3.71 -18.24 -15.28
CA ILE A 914 3.80 -17.16 -16.24
C ILE A 914 3.24 -17.60 -17.59
N ARG A 915 2.46 -16.74 -18.22
CA ARG A 915 1.94 -16.94 -19.57
C ARG A 915 1.95 -15.64 -20.34
N TRP A 916 2.43 -15.69 -21.57
CA TRP A 916 2.15 -14.65 -22.55
C TRP A 916 0.68 -14.76 -22.97
N THR A 917 -0.07 -13.68 -22.76
CA THR A 917 -1.48 -13.56 -23.11
C THR A 917 -1.65 -12.36 -24.01
N HIS A 918 -1.78 -12.61 -25.32
CA HIS A 918 -1.92 -11.61 -26.37
C HIS A 918 -0.74 -10.64 -26.51
N ASP A 919 -0.64 -9.65 -25.64
CA ASP A 919 0.28 -8.51 -25.69
C ASP A 919 1.12 -8.32 -24.42
N ARG A 920 0.91 -9.16 -23.40
CA ARG A 920 1.54 -9.02 -22.08
C ARG A 920 1.82 -10.37 -21.42
N PHE A 921 2.70 -10.37 -20.43
CA PHE A 921 2.82 -11.49 -19.50
C PHE A 921 1.86 -11.31 -18.33
N LEU A 922 1.12 -12.37 -18.02
CA LEU A 922 0.46 -12.53 -16.74
C LEU A 922 1.25 -13.52 -15.90
N ALA A 923 1.44 -13.18 -14.63
CA ALA A 923 2.15 -14.00 -13.68
C ALA A 923 1.44 -14.05 -12.33
N SER A 924 1.59 -15.18 -11.64
CA SER A 924 1.09 -15.40 -10.29
C SER A 924 1.83 -16.56 -9.64
N GLY A 925 1.58 -16.79 -8.37
CA GLY A 925 2.01 -17.97 -7.65
C GLY A 925 1.57 -17.90 -6.20
N TRP A 926 2.24 -18.66 -5.35
CA TRP A 926 1.82 -18.80 -3.95
C TRP A 926 2.02 -17.47 -3.22
N TYR A 927 0.92 -16.86 -2.76
CA TYR A 927 0.87 -15.49 -2.23
C TYR A 927 1.42 -14.39 -3.17
N GLY A 928 1.66 -14.69 -4.46
CA GLY A 928 2.37 -13.82 -5.41
C GLY A 928 1.55 -12.71 -6.04
N THR A 929 0.24 -12.66 -5.71
CA THR A 929 -0.78 -11.78 -6.30
C THR A 929 -0.90 -11.92 -7.82
N LEU A 930 -1.86 -11.23 -8.46
CA LEU A 930 -1.96 -11.19 -9.93
C LEU A 930 -1.09 -10.05 -10.47
N ARG A 931 -0.07 -10.43 -11.23
CA ARG A 931 0.95 -9.51 -11.77
C ARG A 931 0.87 -9.43 -13.29
N THR A 932 1.15 -8.24 -13.81
CA THR A 932 1.14 -7.96 -15.24
C THR A 932 2.46 -7.32 -15.67
N SER A 933 3.01 -7.74 -16.81
CA SER A 933 4.18 -7.10 -17.42
C SER A 933 3.90 -6.79 -18.90
N THR A 934 3.99 -5.50 -19.24
CA THR A 934 3.84 -4.98 -20.61
C THR A 934 5.18 -4.62 -21.26
N ASP A 935 6.28 -4.72 -20.51
CA ASP A 935 7.65 -4.41 -20.94
C ASP A 935 8.49 -5.68 -21.17
N PHE A 936 7.81 -6.77 -21.54
CA PHE A 936 8.41 -8.05 -21.91
C PHE A 936 9.18 -8.74 -20.76
N GLY A 937 8.69 -8.59 -19.53
CA GLY A 937 9.21 -9.25 -18.33
C GLY A 937 10.33 -8.48 -17.63
N ALA A 938 10.54 -7.20 -17.96
CA ALA A 938 11.55 -6.36 -17.30
C ALA A 938 11.04 -5.83 -15.94
N SER A 939 9.75 -5.50 -15.85
CA SER A 939 9.07 -5.13 -14.61
C SER A 939 7.66 -5.71 -14.55
N PHE A 940 7.11 -5.83 -13.33
CA PHE A 940 5.76 -6.35 -13.10
C PHE A 940 4.98 -5.44 -12.18
N SER A 941 3.79 -5.05 -12.59
CA SER A 941 2.86 -4.26 -11.78
C SER A 941 1.84 -5.15 -11.08
N THR A 942 1.39 -4.71 -9.90
CA THR A 942 0.31 -5.38 -9.15
C THR A 942 -1.05 -4.99 -9.70
N SER A 943 -1.74 -5.93 -10.38
CA SER A 943 -3.08 -5.71 -10.94
C SER A 943 -4.19 -5.99 -9.92
N ARG A 944 -3.92 -6.89 -8.95
CA ARG A 944 -4.78 -7.16 -7.79
C ARG A 944 -3.91 -7.30 -6.55
N VAL A 945 -4.35 -6.74 -5.43
CA VAL A 945 -3.57 -6.71 -4.18
C VAL A 945 -3.75 -7.96 -3.32
N ASN A 946 -4.74 -8.80 -3.62
CA ASN A 946 -4.99 -10.05 -2.92
C ASN A 946 -3.88 -11.05 -3.15
N ARG A 947 -3.64 -11.86 -2.13
CA ARG A 947 -2.79 -13.05 -2.21
C ARG A 947 -3.53 -14.19 -2.93
N GLU A 948 -3.67 -14.04 -4.24
CA GLU A 948 -4.26 -15.04 -5.13
C GLU A 948 -3.19 -15.95 -5.73
N ASN A 949 -3.51 -17.24 -5.85
CA ASN A 949 -2.71 -18.20 -6.59
C ASN A 949 -3.45 -18.60 -7.88
N LEU A 950 -3.02 -18.05 -9.01
CA LEU A 950 -3.71 -18.16 -10.30
C LEU A 950 -2.84 -18.92 -11.32
N PRO A 951 -2.94 -20.25 -11.39
CA PRO A 951 -2.16 -21.04 -12.35
C PRO A 951 -2.76 -21.04 -13.76
N ALA A 952 -4.03 -20.66 -13.91
CA ALA A 952 -4.80 -20.81 -15.13
C ALA A 952 -5.02 -19.47 -15.83
N PHE A 953 -4.25 -19.18 -16.89
CA PHE A 953 -4.41 -17.96 -17.71
C PHE A 953 -4.77 -18.29 -19.17
N ALA A 954 -5.70 -17.53 -19.74
CA ALA A 954 -6.05 -17.62 -21.15
C ALA A 954 -6.46 -16.26 -21.73
N TYR A 955 -6.38 -16.13 -23.05
CA TYR A 955 -6.91 -14.99 -23.79
C TYR A 955 -7.69 -15.48 -24.99
N GLY A 956 -8.85 -14.86 -25.25
CA GLY A 956 -9.66 -15.19 -26.41
C GLY A 956 -10.76 -14.17 -26.67
N ASN A 957 -10.96 -13.83 -27.95
CA ASN A 957 -12.03 -12.95 -28.41
C ASN A 957 -12.13 -11.62 -27.61
N GLY A 958 -10.98 -11.03 -27.26
CA GLY A 958 -10.89 -9.75 -26.55
C GLY A 958 -10.94 -9.86 -25.02
N ILE A 959 -11.04 -11.07 -24.46
CA ILE A 959 -11.15 -11.28 -23.02
C ILE A 959 -9.91 -12.01 -22.49
N TRP A 960 -9.30 -11.46 -21.45
CA TRP A 960 -8.37 -12.17 -20.58
C TRP A 960 -9.15 -12.91 -19.50
N PHE A 961 -8.72 -14.13 -19.21
CA PHE A 961 -9.28 -15.00 -18.20
C PHE A 961 -8.17 -15.47 -17.26
N ALA A 962 -8.46 -15.46 -15.95
CA ALA A 962 -7.61 -16.02 -14.91
C ALA A 962 -8.45 -16.83 -13.92
N ALA A 963 -7.92 -17.94 -13.43
CA ALA A 963 -8.60 -18.76 -12.42
C ALA A 963 -7.62 -19.41 -11.45
N GLY A 964 -8.11 -19.70 -10.26
CA GLY A 964 -7.35 -20.31 -9.17
C GLY A 964 -8.09 -20.15 -7.84
N PHE A 965 -7.37 -19.77 -6.78
CA PHE A 965 -7.94 -19.54 -5.45
C PHE A 965 -7.33 -18.32 -4.75
N ASP A 966 -8.10 -17.74 -3.82
CA ASP A 966 -7.74 -16.55 -3.05
C ASP A 966 -7.43 -16.89 -1.59
N HIS A 967 -6.17 -16.72 -1.17
CA HIS A 967 -5.76 -17.00 0.21
C HIS A 967 -6.32 -16.01 1.23
N ASP A 968 -6.59 -14.77 0.84
CA ASP A 968 -7.11 -13.75 1.75
C ASP A 968 -8.59 -13.98 2.06
N ASN A 969 -9.27 -14.78 1.24
CA ASN A 969 -10.65 -15.19 1.41
C ASN A 969 -10.78 -16.70 1.71
N GLY A 970 -9.92 -17.23 2.60
CA GLY A 970 -10.04 -18.61 3.08
C GLY A 970 -9.79 -19.70 2.02
N ASN A 971 -8.97 -19.40 1.00
CA ASN A 971 -8.71 -20.25 -0.17
C ASN A 971 -9.96 -20.47 -1.04
N ALA A 972 -10.87 -19.49 -1.10
CA ALA A 972 -12.03 -19.56 -1.97
C ALA A 972 -11.61 -19.61 -3.45
N ASP A 973 -12.31 -20.46 -4.22
CA ASP A 973 -12.20 -20.53 -5.66
C ASP A 973 -12.52 -19.18 -6.33
N ILE A 974 -11.69 -18.75 -7.26
CA ILE A 974 -11.87 -17.48 -7.98
C ILE A 974 -11.72 -17.65 -9.49
N ASP A 975 -12.68 -17.07 -10.23
CA ASP A 975 -12.61 -16.86 -11.67
C ASP A 975 -12.63 -15.35 -11.93
N LEU A 976 -11.74 -14.91 -12.81
CA LEU A 976 -11.54 -13.51 -13.14
C LEU A 976 -11.62 -13.33 -14.65
N VAL A 977 -12.26 -12.24 -15.09
CA VAL A 977 -12.24 -11.78 -16.48
C VAL A 977 -11.79 -10.33 -16.57
N SER A 978 -11.14 -9.99 -17.67
CA SER A 978 -10.70 -8.64 -17.96
C SER A 978 -10.80 -8.33 -19.44
N ALA A 979 -11.23 -7.12 -19.78
CA ALA A 979 -11.26 -6.62 -21.17
C ALA A 979 -9.95 -5.92 -21.57
N ASP A 980 -9.06 -5.63 -20.63
CA ASP A 980 -7.81 -4.89 -20.87
C ASP A 980 -6.55 -5.57 -20.28
N GLY A 981 -6.72 -6.72 -19.64
CA GLY A 981 -5.65 -7.50 -19.01
C GLY A 981 -5.05 -6.87 -17.75
N VAL A 982 -5.66 -5.80 -17.21
CA VAL A 982 -5.22 -5.08 -16.00
C VAL A 982 -6.34 -4.98 -14.98
N ASN A 983 -7.55 -4.65 -15.43
CA ASN A 983 -8.74 -4.50 -14.60
C ASN A 983 -9.54 -5.81 -14.61
N TRP A 984 -9.54 -6.49 -13.47
CA TRP A 984 -10.11 -7.82 -13.34
C TRP A 984 -11.39 -7.81 -12.53
N ILE A 985 -12.43 -8.41 -13.09
CA ILE A 985 -13.75 -8.56 -12.47
C ILE A 985 -13.85 -9.98 -11.93
N GLY A 986 -14.18 -10.10 -10.64
CA GLY A 986 -14.51 -11.36 -10.00
C GLY A 986 -15.84 -11.90 -10.48
N LEU A 987 -15.87 -13.19 -10.78
CA LEU A 987 -17.05 -13.90 -11.22
C LEU A 987 -17.57 -14.80 -10.11
N ALA A 988 -18.88 -14.90 -9.97
CA ALA A 988 -19.47 -15.85 -9.02
C ALA A 988 -19.04 -17.28 -9.37
N THR A 989 -18.27 -17.90 -8.48
CA THR A 989 -17.79 -19.26 -8.60
C THR A 989 -18.68 -20.18 -7.76
N PRO A 990 -19.28 -21.23 -8.34
CA PRO A 990 -19.72 -22.37 -7.54
C PRO A 990 -18.53 -22.93 -6.75
N ALA A 991 -18.74 -23.68 -5.67
CA ALA A 991 -17.67 -24.45 -5.05
C ALA A 991 -17.17 -25.48 -6.09
N LEU A 992 -15.96 -25.27 -6.62
CA LEU A 992 -15.39 -26.03 -7.73
C LEU A 992 -14.13 -26.77 -7.25
N ASP A 993 -13.51 -27.53 -8.15
CA ASP A 993 -12.20 -28.13 -7.93
C ASP A 993 -11.14 -27.12 -8.41
N ASN A 994 -9.97 -27.08 -7.77
CA ASN A 994 -8.88 -26.15 -8.12
C ASN A 994 -8.54 -26.22 -9.62
N ARG A 995 -8.55 -25.08 -10.33
CA ARG A 995 -8.15 -24.98 -11.75
C ARG A 995 -6.64 -24.78 -11.83
N ASN A 996 -5.95 -25.59 -12.62
CA ASN A 996 -4.49 -25.54 -12.78
C ASN A 996 -4.04 -25.02 -14.14
N ALA A 997 -4.90 -25.06 -15.15
CA ALA A 997 -4.60 -24.56 -16.49
C ALA A 997 -5.87 -24.03 -17.16
N ALA A 998 -5.69 -23.04 -18.05
CA ALA A 998 -6.73 -22.54 -18.93
C ALA A 998 -6.22 -22.44 -20.37
N ILE A 999 -7.12 -22.56 -21.33
CA ILE A 999 -6.87 -22.27 -22.74
C ILE A 999 -8.14 -21.76 -23.42
N PHE A 1000 -7.99 -20.99 -24.49
CA PHE A 1000 -9.11 -20.61 -25.35
C PHE A 1000 -9.17 -21.53 -26.57
N PHE A 1001 -10.31 -22.17 -26.79
CA PHE A 1001 -10.51 -23.11 -27.89
C PHE A 1001 -11.98 -23.11 -28.33
N ASN A 1002 -12.22 -23.11 -29.65
CA ASN A 1002 -13.56 -23.08 -30.26
C ASN A 1002 -14.51 -22.04 -29.63
N ASN A 1003 -14.03 -20.81 -29.49
CA ASN A 1003 -14.78 -19.70 -28.87
C ASN A 1003 -15.22 -19.97 -27.42
N THR A 1004 -14.49 -20.79 -26.67
CA THR A 1004 -14.76 -21.05 -25.25
C THR A 1004 -13.47 -21.05 -24.45
N PHE A 1005 -13.55 -20.65 -23.18
CA PHE A 1005 -12.49 -20.96 -22.22
C PHE A 1005 -12.66 -22.38 -21.72
N ILE A 1006 -11.57 -23.14 -21.70
CA ILE A 1006 -11.49 -24.48 -21.15
C ILE A 1006 -10.50 -24.45 -20.00
N THR A 1007 -10.90 -24.98 -18.84
CA THR A 1007 -10.04 -25.15 -17.67
C THR A 1007 -9.88 -26.61 -17.31
N ALA A 1008 -8.71 -26.97 -16.79
CA ALA A 1008 -8.43 -28.31 -16.27
C ALA A 1008 -7.80 -28.23 -14.88
N GLY A 1009 -8.08 -29.20 -14.02
CA GLY A 1009 -7.73 -29.11 -12.60
C GLY A 1009 -7.68 -30.43 -11.84
N GLU A 1010 -7.84 -30.32 -10.51
CA GLU A 1010 -7.96 -31.45 -9.59
C GLU A 1010 -9.16 -32.35 -9.94
N ASN A 1011 -9.10 -33.61 -9.50
CA ASN A 1011 -10.08 -34.66 -9.81
C ASN A 1011 -10.25 -34.87 -11.32
N HIS A 1012 -9.17 -34.64 -12.08
CA HIS A 1012 -9.17 -34.59 -13.55
C HIS A 1012 -10.35 -33.79 -14.11
N SER A 1013 -10.76 -32.73 -13.42
CA SER A 1013 -11.89 -31.93 -13.84
C SER A 1013 -11.54 -31.19 -15.12
N ILE A 1014 -12.45 -31.21 -16.08
CA ILE A 1014 -12.42 -30.36 -17.27
C ILE A 1014 -13.73 -29.59 -17.33
N ARG A 1015 -13.62 -28.27 -17.45
CA ARG A 1015 -14.76 -27.36 -17.48
C ARG A 1015 -14.66 -26.45 -18.69
N GLN A 1016 -15.81 -26.04 -19.20
CA GLN A 1016 -15.91 -25.19 -20.36
C GLN A 1016 -16.90 -24.06 -20.09
N SER A 1017 -16.52 -22.85 -20.48
CA SER A 1017 -17.40 -21.69 -20.45
C SER A 1017 -18.51 -21.81 -21.50
N SER A 1018 -19.51 -20.93 -21.41
CA SER A 1018 -20.37 -20.64 -22.55
C SER A 1018 -19.57 -20.01 -23.70
N THR A 1019 -20.16 -19.99 -24.89
CA THR A 1019 -19.53 -19.39 -26.07
C THR A 1019 -19.21 -17.92 -25.79
N ILE A 1020 -17.95 -17.56 -26.03
CA ILE A 1020 -17.44 -16.20 -26.05
C ILE A 1020 -17.46 -15.73 -27.51
N ALA A 1021 -18.47 -14.97 -27.91
CA ALA A 1021 -18.56 -14.42 -29.25
C ALA A 1021 -17.36 -13.52 -29.55
N GLN A 1022 -16.90 -13.48 -30.80
CA GLN A 1022 -16.07 -12.35 -31.21
C GLN A 1022 -16.92 -11.07 -31.12
N GLY A 1023 -16.37 -10.02 -30.47
CA GLY A 1023 -17.01 -8.71 -30.53
C GLY A 1023 -17.18 -8.31 -32.00
N THR A 1024 -18.43 -8.12 -32.44
CA THR A 1024 -18.75 -7.89 -33.86
C THR A 1024 -18.58 -6.43 -34.30
N GLY A 1025 -17.91 -5.59 -33.50
CA GLY A 1025 -17.69 -4.17 -33.77
C GLY A 1025 -16.69 -3.55 -32.80
N GLY A 1026 -16.31 -2.30 -33.07
CA GLY A 1026 -15.42 -1.50 -32.24
C GLY A 1026 -13.97 -1.41 -32.72
N PHE A 1027 -13.15 -0.62 -32.03
CA PHE A 1027 -11.73 -0.43 -32.37
C PHE A 1027 -10.95 -1.73 -32.47
N TYR A 1028 -11.15 -2.66 -31.53
CA TYR A 1028 -10.41 -3.92 -31.51
C TYR A 1028 -10.76 -4.81 -32.70
N ALA A 1029 -12.03 -4.92 -33.09
CA ALA A 1029 -12.43 -5.68 -34.28
C ALA A 1029 -11.85 -5.05 -35.57
N TRP A 1030 -11.83 -3.72 -35.64
CA TRP A 1030 -11.16 -3.01 -36.73
C TRP A 1030 -9.66 -3.25 -36.72
N ARG A 1031 -8.99 -3.20 -35.56
CA ARG A 1031 -7.57 -3.47 -35.41
C ARG A 1031 -7.23 -4.87 -35.89
N GLU A 1032 -7.94 -5.90 -35.44
CA GLU A 1032 -7.69 -7.28 -35.87
C GLU A 1032 -7.81 -7.45 -37.39
N SER A 1033 -8.70 -6.68 -38.02
CA SER A 1033 -8.91 -6.72 -39.47
C SER A 1033 -7.86 -5.94 -40.27
N ASN A 1034 -7.27 -4.90 -39.69
CA ASN A 1034 -6.37 -3.96 -40.39
C ASN A 1034 -4.90 -4.07 -39.97
N LEU A 1035 -4.61 -4.67 -38.81
CA LEU A 1035 -3.29 -4.76 -38.16
C LEU A 1035 -3.01 -6.19 -37.62
N PRO A 1036 -2.93 -7.22 -38.48
CA PRO A 1036 -2.88 -8.63 -38.07
C PRO A 1036 -1.52 -9.10 -37.51
N ASN A 1037 -0.45 -8.27 -37.59
CA ASN A 1037 0.89 -8.61 -37.09
C ASN A 1037 1.14 -7.86 -35.77
N HIS A 1038 0.85 -8.50 -34.64
CA HIS A 1038 0.83 -7.84 -33.33
C HIS A 1038 2.23 -7.57 -32.77
N GLY A 1039 2.61 -6.29 -32.76
CA GLY A 1039 3.73 -5.72 -32.00
C GLY A 1039 3.31 -4.43 -31.29
N PRO A 1040 4.22 -3.73 -30.58
CA PRO A 1040 3.90 -2.49 -29.85
C PRO A 1040 3.32 -1.35 -30.72
N GLN A 1041 3.52 -1.43 -32.04
CA GLN A 1041 2.92 -0.51 -33.00
C GLN A 1041 1.41 -0.72 -33.15
N SER A 1042 0.85 -1.91 -32.92
CA SER A 1042 -0.61 -2.18 -33.01
C SER A 1042 -1.46 -1.65 -31.85
N THR A 1043 -0.91 -0.75 -31.03
CA THR A 1043 -1.61 -0.18 -29.88
C THR A 1043 -2.52 0.98 -30.29
N PRO A 1044 -3.52 1.38 -29.47
CA PRO A 1044 -4.32 2.58 -29.73
C PRO A 1044 -3.51 3.85 -29.99
N ALA A 1045 -2.33 3.95 -29.37
CA ALA A 1045 -1.40 5.07 -29.50
C ALA A 1045 -0.34 4.86 -30.58
N GLY A 1046 -0.33 3.70 -31.24
CA GLY A 1046 0.58 3.38 -32.32
C GLY A 1046 0.28 4.17 -33.59
N ASP A 1047 1.30 4.30 -34.42
CA ASP A 1047 1.31 5.02 -35.70
C ASP A 1047 2.14 4.19 -36.67
N GLU A 1048 1.46 3.29 -37.39
CA GLU A 1048 2.07 2.24 -38.21
C GLU A 1048 2.66 2.77 -39.50
N ASP A 1049 2.07 3.82 -40.07
CA ASP A 1049 2.53 4.45 -41.29
C ASP A 1049 3.33 5.75 -41.08
N GLY A 1050 3.46 6.20 -39.82
CA GLY A 1050 4.32 7.30 -39.41
C GLY A 1050 3.78 8.68 -39.80
N ASP A 1051 2.46 8.80 -40.01
CA ASP A 1051 1.81 10.03 -40.45
C ASP A 1051 1.52 11.02 -39.30
N GLY A 1052 1.79 10.61 -38.06
CA GLY A 1052 1.55 11.37 -36.84
C GLY A 1052 0.12 11.26 -36.30
N VAL A 1053 -0.71 10.38 -36.86
CA VAL A 1053 -2.07 10.07 -36.40
C VAL A 1053 -2.06 8.67 -35.77
N THR A 1054 -2.60 8.56 -34.56
CA THR A 1054 -2.62 7.26 -33.90
C THR A 1054 -3.73 6.35 -34.44
N ASN A 1055 -3.54 5.04 -34.40
CA ASN A 1055 -4.53 4.01 -34.77
C ASN A 1055 -5.95 4.29 -34.24
N LEU A 1056 -6.05 4.75 -32.99
CA LEU A 1056 -7.34 5.06 -32.37
C LEU A 1056 -8.06 6.23 -33.06
N ILE A 1057 -7.31 7.26 -33.43
CA ILE A 1057 -7.83 8.41 -34.17
C ILE A 1057 -8.15 8.00 -35.61
N GLU A 1058 -7.33 7.17 -36.22
CA GLU A 1058 -7.60 6.61 -37.54
C GLU A 1058 -8.90 5.81 -37.55
N TYR A 1059 -9.11 4.93 -36.59
CA TYR A 1059 -10.37 4.21 -36.41
C TYR A 1059 -11.55 5.16 -36.25
N ALA A 1060 -11.44 6.15 -35.36
CA ALA A 1060 -12.50 7.12 -35.11
C ALA A 1060 -12.89 7.92 -36.35
N LEU A 1061 -11.90 8.21 -37.20
CA LEU A 1061 -12.07 8.92 -38.48
C LEU A 1061 -12.36 7.96 -39.65
N GLY A 1062 -12.35 6.64 -39.44
CA GLY A 1062 -12.50 5.61 -40.48
C GLY A 1062 -11.40 5.64 -41.53
N ARG A 1063 -10.13 5.76 -41.12
CA ARG A 1063 -8.92 5.75 -41.96
C ARG A 1063 -8.27 4.36 -42.00
N SER A 1064 -7.25 4.19 -42.84
CA SER A 1064 -6.48 2.94 -42.96
C SER A 1064 -5.10 3.12 -42.33
N PRO A 1065 -4.69 2.25 -41.39
CA PRO A 1065 -3.45 2.41 -40.63
C PRO A 1065 -2.18 2.02 -41.39
N ASN A 1066 -2.27 1.80 -42.71
CA ASN A 1066 -1.20 1.21 -43.52
C ASN A 1066 -0.87 2.03 -44.79
N SER A 1067 -1.26 3.30 -44.86
CA SER A 1067 -1.21 4.06 -46.12
C SER A 1067 0.04 4.94 -46.25
N GLY A 1068 1.21 4.31 -46.18
CA GLY A 1068 2.52 4.99 -46.17
C GLY A 1068 2.91 5.85 -47.39
N THR A 1069 2.09 5.99 -48.44
CA THR A 1069 2.36 6.91 -49.56
C THR A 1069 1.09 7.33 -50.30
N GLY A 1070 0.69 8.60 -50.17
CA GLY A 1070 0.09 9.40 -51.24
C GLY A 1070 -1.31 9.00 -51.74
N ASN A 1071 -2.34 9.39 -51.00
CA ASN A 1071 -3.60 9.95 -51.55
C ASN A 1071 -4.51 10.58 -50.46
N ASP A 1072 -4.24 10.35 -49.17
CA ASP A 1072 -4.98 10.93 -48.03
C ASP A 1072 -4.24 12.10 -47.36
N GLY A 1073 -3.51 12.93 -48.13
CA GLY A 1073 -2.70 14.05 -47.62
C GLY A 1073 -3.46 15.07 -46.73
N PRO A 1074 -2.76 16.11 -46.18
CA PRO A 1074 -3.27 17.02 -45.13
C PRO A 1074 -4.61 17.73 -45.42
N ALA A 1075 -5.14 17.63 -46.65
CA ALA A 1075 -6.51 17.93 -47.05
C ALA A 1075 -7.61 17.21 -46.24
N SER A 1076 -7.27 16.17 -45.46
CA SER A 1076 -8.23 15.27 -44.80
C SER A 1076 -8.27 15.34 -43.26
N LEU A 1077 -7.36 16.08 -42.61
CA LEU A 1077 -7.45 16.43 -41.17
C LEU A 1077 -8.49 17.54 -40.97
N PRO A 1078 -9.04 17.76 -39.75
CA PRO A 1078 -9.89 18.91 -39.49
C PRO A 1078 -9.16 20.20 -39.89
N GLN A 1079 -9.62 20.85 -40.96
CA GLN A 1079 -8.97 22.05 -41.50
C GLN A 1079 -9.72 23.30 -41.05
N ALA A 1080 -8.95 24.32 -40.65
CA ALA A 1080 -9.47 25.67 -40.48
C ALA A 1080 -9.53 26.36 -41.86
N LEU A 1081 -10.73 26.71 -42.31
CA LEU A 1081 -10.95 27.36 -43.61
C LEU A 1081 -11.89 28.56 -43.45
N VAL A 1082 -11.78 29.53 -44.37
CA VAL A 1082 -12.76 30.61 -44.50
C VAL A 1082 -13.69 30.28 -45.66
N THR A 1083 -14.95 29.97 -45.37
CA THR A 1083 -15.91 29.57 -46.41
C THR A 1083 -16.53 30.78 -47.11
N ALA A 1084 -16.47 30.80 -48.45
CA ALA A 1084 -17.16 31.80 -49.29
C ALA A 1084 -18.40 31.24 -50.01
N GLY A 1085 -18.54 29.91 -50.12
CA GLY A 1085 -19.55 29.25 -50.97
C GLY A 1085 -20.79 28.71 -50.25
N GLU A 1086 -20.83 28.70 -48.92
CA GLU A 1086 -21.98 28.23 -48.13
C GLU A 1086 -22.73 29.44 -47.55
N PRO A 1087 -23.97 29.74 -47.98
CA PRO A 1087 -24.66 30.96 -47.55
C PRO A 1087 -24.78 31.11 -46.03
N GLU A 1088 -24.90 30.00 -45.30
CA GLU A 1088 -25.05 30.00 -43.84
C GLU A 1088 -23.74 30.22 -43.06
N LEU A 1089 -22.60 29.97 -43.70
CA LEU A 1089 -21.25 30.04 -43.11
C LEU A 1089 -20.32 31.06 -43.81
N ALA A 1090 -20.85 31.86 -44.74
CA ALA A 1090 -20.07 32.80 -45.53
C ALA A 1090 -19.31 33.82 -44.64
N GLY A 1091 -18.00 33.99 -44.89
CA GLY A 1091 -17.14 34.98 -44.22
C GLY A 1091 -16.72 34.62 -42.79
N ARG A 1092 -16.86 33.35 -42.39
CA ARG A 1092 -16.54 32.84 -41.05
C ARG A 1092 -15.34 31.92 -41.07
N LEU A 1093 -14.66 31.80 -39.93
CA LEU A 1093 -13.70 30.73 -39.67
C LEU A 1093 -14.48 29.43 -39.36
N VAL A 1094 -14.15 28.37 -40.09
CA VAL A 1094 -14.86 27.09 -40.02
C VAL A 1094 -13.86 25.96 -39.78
N LEU A 1095 -14.19 25.06 -38.86
CA LEU A 1095 -13.54 23.75 -38.75
C LEU A 1095 -14.25 22.76 -39.68
N GLN A 1096 -13.54 22.26 -40.69
CA GLN A 1096 -14.06 21.30 -41.66
C GLN A 1096 -13.45 19.91 -41.42
N ALA A 1097 -14.27 18.89 -41.17
CA ALA A 1097 -13.83 17.51 -40.99
C ALA A 1097 -14.69 16.54 -41.82
N SER A 1098 -14.08 15.48 -42.37
CA SER A 1098 -14.81 14.40 -43.05
C SER A 1098 -14.95 13.22 -42.11
N LEU A 1099 -16.18 12.92 -41.68
CA LEU A 1099 -16.45 11.89 -40.66
C LEU A 1099 -17.16 10.68 -41.29
N PRO A 1100 -16.90 9.45 -40.81
CA PRO A 1100 -17.63 8.26 -41.24
C PRO A 1100 -19.13 8.38 -40.92
N GLU A 1101 -19.99 7.93 -41.84
CA GLU A 1101 -21.45 7.92 -41.71
C GLU A 1101 -22.05 6.57 -42.15
N PRO A 1102 -22.68 5.81 -41.23
CA PRO A 1102 -22.77 6.09 -39.81
C PRO A 1102 -21.39 5.99 -39.13
N ALA A 1103 -21.14 6.81 -38.10
CA ALA A 1103 -19.95 6.62 -37.27
C ALA A 1103 -20.02 5.25 -36.59
N ALA A 1104 -18.85 4.69 -36.26
CA ALA A 1104 -18.82 3.47 -35.46
C ALA A 1104 -19.52 3.72 -34.10
N PRO A 1105 -20.32 2.75 -33.60
CA PRO A 1105 -21.22 2.97 -32.47
C PRO A 1105 -20.50 3.26 -31.15
N ASP A 1106 -19.23 2.87 -31.02
CA ASP A 1106 -18.31 3.11 -29.92
C ASP A 1106 -17.52 4.43 -30.03
N VAL A 1107 -17.74 5.19 -31.11
CA VAL A 1107 -17.10 6.50 -31.35
C VAL A 1107 -18.06 7.63 -31.01
N VAL A 1108 -17.65 8.48 -30.06
CA VAL A 1108 -18.33 9.74 -29.73
C VAL A 1108 -17.50 10.91 -30.25
N HIS A 1109 -18.10 11.70 -31.14
CA HIS A 1109 -17.52 12.95 -31.62
C HIS A 1109 -18.00 14.10 -30.75
N VAL A 1110 -17.07 14.91 -30.25
CA VAL A 1110 -17.31 16.05 -29.36
C VAL A 1110 -16.69 17.29 -29.97
N ILE A 1111 -17.50 18.33 -30.13
CA ILE A 1111 -17.04 19.66 -30.52
C ILE A 1111 -16.90 20.50 -29.27
N GLU A 1112 -15.72 21.05 -29.04
CA GLU A 1112 -15.43 21.94 -27.92
C GLU A 1112 -14.99 23.31 -28.40
N GLY A 1113 -15.35 24.35 -27.63
CA GLY A 1113 -14.92 25.72 -27.85
C GLY A 1113 -14.18 26.30 -26.64
N SER A 1114 -13.24 27.20 -26.89
CA SER A 1114 -12.60 28.00 -25.83
C SER A 1114 -12.30 29.41 -26.30
N SER A 1115 -12.21 30.36 -25.36
CA SER A 1115 -11.73 31.73 -25.60
C SER A 1115 -10.21 31.84 -25.61
N THR A 1116 -9.48 30.77 -25.22
CA THR A 1116 -8.01 30.72 -25.22
C THR A 1116 -7.53 29.30 -25.56
N LEU A 1117 -6.32 29.13 -26.07
CA LEU A 1117 -5.76 27.80 -26.36
C LEU A 1117 -5.52 26.97 -25.09
N THR A 1118 -5.20 27.63 -23.97
CA THR A 1118 -4.75 27.01 -22.72
C THR A 1118 -5.79 27.03 -21.61
N GLY A 1119 -6.95 27.66 -21.83
CA GLY A 1119 -8.01 27.77 -20.83
C GLY A 1119 -8.98 26.60 -20.84
N SER A 1120 -10.05 26.72 -20.06
CA SER A 1120 -11.14 25.73 -20.02
C SER A 1120 -11.82 25.62 -21.39
N TRP A 1121 -12.09 24.38 -21.80
CA TRP A 1121 -12.82 24.06 -23.01
C TRP A 1121 -14.25 23.67 -22.64
N THR A 1122 -15.23 24.16 -23.39
CA THR A 1122 -16.65 23.86 -23.17
C THR A 1122 -17.18 23.02 -24.31
N THR A 1123 -17.83 21.91 -23.99
CA THR A 1123 -18.51 21.07 -24.97
C THR A 1123 -19.69 21.84 -25.59
N LEU A 1124 -19.61 22.07 -26.89
CA LEU A 1124 -20.64 22.76 -27.67
C LEU A 1124 -21.64 21.77 -28.26
N ALA A 1125 -21.15 20.62 -28.77
CA ALA A 1125 -21.99 19.59 -29.36
C ALA A 1125 -21.37 18.20 -29.24
N THR A 1126 -22.23 17.18 -29.25
CA THR A 1126 -21.84 15.77 -29.27
C THR A 1126 -22.61 15.00 -30.34
N LYS A 1127 -21.97 13.98 -30.93
CA LYS A 1127 -22.59 13.05 -31.87
C LYS A 1127 -22.09 11.63 -31.61
N THR A 1128 -23.02 10.68 -31.52
CA THR A 1128 -22.73 9.26 -31.31
C THR A 1128 -23.34 8.43 -32.43
N GLY A 1129 -22.55 7.55 -33.05
CA GLY A 1129 -23.00 6.66 -34.11
C GLY A 1129 -23.70 7.37 -35.27
N ALA A 1130 -24.88 6.87 -35.67
CA ALA A 1130 -25.74 7.41 -36.72
C ALA A 1130 -26.67 8.57 -36.26
N GLY A 1131 -26.50 9.06 -35.04
CA GLY A 1131 -27.38 10.07 -34.45
C GLY A 1131 -27.16 11.49 -34.99
N SER A 1132 -28.16 12.37 -34.81
CA SER A 1132 -27.99 13.80 -35.03
C SER A 1132 -27.07 14.42 -33.98
N TRP A 1133 -26.41 15.53 -34.31
CA TRP A 1133 -25.66 16.32 -33.34
C TRP A 1133 -26.59 16.86 -32.24
N ILE A 1134 -26.20 16.66 -30.98
CA ILE A 1134 -26.88 17.20 -29.79
C ILE A 1134 -26.11 18.44 -29.33
N TRP A 1135 -26.80 19.57 -29.20
CA TRP A 1135 -26.20 20.86 -28.82
C TRP A 1135 -26.43 21.18 -27.34
N ASN A 1136 -25.38 21.63 -26.67
CA ASN A 1136 -25.46 22.13 -25.30
C ASN A 1136 -25.88 23.61 -25.26
N ALA A 1137 -26.44 24.06 -24.13
CA ALA A 1137 -26.84 25.45 -23.93
C ALA A 1137 -25.66 26.42 -24.12
N GLY A 1138 -25.77 27.35 -25.08
CA GLY A 1138 -24.69 28.26 -25.47
C GLY A 1138 -23.90 27.82 -26.72
N GLY A 1139 -24.09 26.60 -27.21
CA GLY A 1139 -23.57 26.14 -28.50
C GLY A 1139 -24.30 26.81 -29.67
N THR A 1140 -23.55 27.40 -30.60
CA THR A 1140 -24.15 27.99 -31.81
C THR A 1140 -24.54 26.91 -32.81
N SER A 1141 -25.80 26.91 -33.26
CA SER A 1141 -26.43 25.88 -34.12
C SER A 1141 -25.94 25.77 -35.57
N ARG A 1142 -24.66 26.02 -35.87
CA ARG A 1142 -24.18 26.22 -37.26
C ARG A 1142 -23.20 25.14 -37.69
N ILE A 1143 -23.76 23.94 -37.83
CA ILE A 1143 -23.12 22.85 -38.55
C ILE A 1143 -23.79 22.72 -39.92
N VAL A 1144 -22.99 22.79 -40.99
CA VAL A 1144 -23.42 22.35 -42.32
C VAL A 1144 -22.83 20.98 -42.57
N THR A 1145 -23.69 20.01 -42.84
CA THR A 1145 -23.33 18.66 -43.27
C THR A 1145 -23.58 18.51 -44.77
N SER A 1146 -22.60 18.00 -45.51
CA SER A 1146 -22.82 17.59 -46.90
C SER A 1146 -23.66 16.31 -46.99
N ALA A 1147 -24.16 16.00 -48.19
CA ALA A 1147 -24.64 14.64 -48.46
C ALA A 1147 -23.49 13.62 -48.25
N PRO A 1148 -23.80 12.39 -47.82
CA PRO A 1148 -22.80 11.34 -47.69
C PRO A 1148 -22.15 11.01 -49.04
N SER A 1149 -20.83 10.94 -49.09
CA SER A 1149 -20.05 10.45 -50.23
C SER A 1149 -19.03 9.42 -49.76
N SER A 1150 -19.00 8.25 -50.38
CA SER A 1150 -18.09 7.14 -49.99
C SER A 1150 -18.20 6.73 -48.52
N GLY A 1151 -19.42 6.80 -47.94
CA GLY A 1151 -19.65 6.48 -46.53
C GLY A 1151 -19.12 7.53 -45.53
N ARG A 1152 -18.80 8.74 -45.99
CA ARG A 1152 -18.38 9.87 -45.16
C ARG A 1152 -19.23 11.11 -45.39
N VAL A 1153 -19.38 11.95 -44.38
CA VAL A 1153 -20.05 13.25 -44.42
C VAL A 1153 -19.05 14.35 -44.07
N THR A 1154 -18.99 15.41 -44.88
CA THR A 1154 -18.23 16.61 -44.53
C THR A 1154 -19.03 17.44 -43.53
N VAL A 1155 -18.47 17.68 -42.35
CA VAL A 1155 -19.01 18.51 -41.28
C VAL A 1155 -18.24 19.82 -41.23
N LYS A 1156 -18.94 20.94 -41.35
CA LYS A 1156 -18.39 22.30 -41.24
C LYS A 1156 -18.99 22.98 -40.03
N VAL A 1157 -18.15 23.36 -39.05
CA VAL A 1157 -18.56 24.05 -37.81
C VAL A 1157 -18.09 25.49 -37.85
N GLY A 1158 -18.99 26.49 -37.81
CA GLY A 1158 -18.62 27.90 -37.85
C GLY A 1158 -19.07 28.73 -36.64
N ASP A 1159 -18.24 29.71 -36.25
CA ASP A 1159 -18.54 30.67 -35.18
C ASP A 1159 -19.37 31.88 -35.70
N SER A 1160 -19.97 32.66 -34.80
CA SER A 1160 -20.74 33.88 -35.11
C SER A 1160 -19.90 35.11 -35.45
N VAL A 1161 -18.57 35.01 -35.40
CA VAL A 1161 -17.67 36.16 -35.59
C VAL A 1161 -17.40 36.39 -37.08
N THR A 1162 -17.88 37.52 -37.60
CA THR A 1162 -17.43 38.07 -38.88
C THR A 1162 -15.96 38.49 -38.74
N ILE A 1163 -15.09 38.09 -39.66
CA ILE A 1163 -13.66 38.40 -39.63
C ILE A 1163 -13.49 39.92 -39.88
N ALA A 1164 -13.61 40.72 -38.82
CA ALA A 1164 -13.33 42.14 -38.89
C ALA A 1164 -12.70 42.71 -37.61
N ASP A 1165 -12.88 42.14 -36.40
CA ASP A 1165 -12.08 42.41 -35.17
C ASP A 1165 -12.78 41.81 -33.92
N GLY A 1166 -12.51 40.55 -33.54
CA GLY A 1166 -13.09 39.90 -32.35
C GLY A 1166 -12.13 38.91 -31.68
N PRO A 1167 -12.35 38.55 -30.39
CA PRO A 1167 -11.42 37.69 -29.64
C PRO A 1167 -11.28 36.32 -30.30
N ALA A 1168 -10.05 35.80 -30.36
CA ALA A 1168 -9.74 34.50 -30.96
C ALA A 1168 -10.45 33.38 -30.19
N ARG A 1169 -11.51 32.82 -30.79
CA ARG A 1169 -12.18 31.62 -30.29
C ARG A 1169 -11.57 30.39 -30.96
N PHE A 1170 -11.21 29.41 -30.15
CA PHE A 1170 -10.63 28.15 -30.59
C PHE A 1170 -11.70 27.08 -30.63
N LEU A 1171 -11.69 26.27 -31.68
CA LEU A 1171 -12.56 25.12 -31.86
C LEU A 1171 -11.70 23.87 -32.01
N ARG A 1172 -12.11 22.76 -31.38
CA ARG A 1172 -11.52 21.46 -31.65
C ARG A 1172 -12.60 20.39 -31.75
N LEU A 1173 -12.31 19.38 -32.59
CA LEU A 1173 -13.07 18.14 -32.66
C LEU A 1173 -12.27 17.08 -31.90
N ARG A 1174 -12.88 16.50 -30.87
CA ARG A 1174 -12.35 15.37 -30.14
C ARG A 1174 -13.18 14.14 -30.51
N ALA A 1175 -12.51 13.04 -30.81
CA ALA A 1175 -13.17 11.75 -30.92
C ALA A 1175 -12.79 10.91 -29.70
N HIS A 1176 -13.79 10.33 -29.05
CA HIS A 1176 -13.63 9.35 -28.00
C HIS A 1176 -13.98 8.00 -28.58
N VAL A 1177 -13.02 7.10 -28.53
CA VAL A 1177 -13.27 5.69 -28.75
C VAL A 1177 -13.27 5.07 -27.37
N ASN A 1178 -14.41 4.55 -26.94
CA ASN A 1178 -14.45 3.82 -25.68
C ASN A 1178 -14.01 2.38 -25.95
N PRO A 1179 -12.88 1.93 -25.38
CA PRO A 1179 -12.38 0.58 -25.59
C PRO A 1179 -13.36 -0.50 -25.13
#